data_AF-A0A537T1J2-F1
#
_entry.id   AF-A0A537T1J2-F1
#
_cell.length_a   1.000
_cell.length_b   1.000
_cell.length_c   1.000
_cell.angle_alpha   90.00
_cell.angle_beta   90.00
_cell.angle_gamma   90.00
#
_symmetry.space_group_name_H-M   'P 1'
#
loop_
_entity.id
_entity.type
_entity.pdbx_description
1 polymer ?
#
loop_
_entity_poly.entity_id
_entity_poly.type
_entity_poly.pdbx_seq_one_letter_code
_entity_poly.pdbx_strand_id
1 'polypeptide(L)'
;MEEDLPLREHEHVERKLAAILAADLVGYSRLMGADELGTLRALKSLRRHHVDPTIAAYGGHIVKTTGDGLLVDFSSVVDAVACAVTIQRKMLEQNAAVPEDKRLVFRIGINIGDIIVDRKDIFGDGVNIAARLESICEPGGLCISEIARDQVRNKLPLTFTDLGEQQVKNIARPVRVFGLAPQEIAEAGELSVGRAKPIKLGNRTALAAVLAIVLILAGAGAWWALHDVSPRASQTAAGPQSSSADIRRTVAVLPLVSLAEGTKDDYFADGLTEDIISALGRFSEFTVRSHNAVFSYKGKNPRPEEVGRDLDVRYVVEGSIRRSPERIRISVRLTAAARNALLWSENYDVAPNEIFSVQDDITRRIAGTLASRLTNLELAKASTKPPSSMEAYDLVLRGRDLLGRVNRSANSQARALFDRAIELDAGYAPAYIGLGQVELNGVMQGWTADPEAALQRAEALGQKAIALDSTSAGAHALLGGTYIRYADYDRALDEMRRAVELNNSDPNAYTGLGTALLWSGDVEGSVKAFETANKLGLEFTRNDSFMLGIAYLLADRSADAVRTLERSLERNKADAYSNAILAAAYAEAGRQADALRQAAAVRELHPRFDSADFGSLLRKPELRTKLAAALSKAGL
;
A
#
# COMPACT_ATOMS: atom_id res chain seq x y z
N MET A 1 40.47 -15.08 -12.27
CA MET A 1 40.88 -13.77 -11.77
C MET A 1 39.67 -13.26 -10.99
N GLU A 2 39.70 -13.47 -9.69
CA GLU A 2 38.71 -12.97 -8.73
C GLU A 2 38.71 -11.44 -8.77
N GLU A 3 37.53 -10.82 -8.84
CA GLU A 3 37.33 -9.48 -8.32
C GLU A 3 36.04 -9.46 -7.50
N ASP A 4 36.27 -9.25 -6.21
CA ASP A 4 35.38 -9.26 -5.06
C ASP A 4 34.61 -7.91 -5.01
N LEU A 5 33.27 -7.94 -4.91
CA LEU A 5 32.44 -6.73 -4.74
C LEU A 5 31.46 -6.96 -3.58
N PRO A 6 31.32 -5.99 -2.65
CA PRO A 6 30.87 -6.27 -1.28
C PRO A 6 29.35 -6.41 -1.15
N LEU A 7 28.95 -7.33 -0.27
CA LEU A 7 27.59 -7.58 0.19
C LEU A 7 26.99 -6.31 0.83
N ARG A 8 25.78 -5.91 0.40
CA ARG A 8 25.02 -4.78 0.95
C ARG A 8 24.45 -5.16 2.33
N GLU A 9 24.84 -4.37 3.34
CA GLU A 9 24.32 -4.43 4.71
C GLU A 9 22.81 -4.17 4.80
N HIS A 10 22.15 -4.88 5.71
CA HIS A 10 20.74 -4.78 6.04
C HIS A 10 20.38 -3.38 6.60
N GLU A 11 19.37 -2.70 6.03
CA GLU A 11 18.91 -1.40 6.52
C GLU A 11 18.04 -1.52 7.77
N HIS A 12 18.52 -0.93 8.86
CA HIS A 12 17.86 -0.87 10.16
C HIS A 12 17.16 0.50 10.29
N VAL A 13 15.82 0.53 10.25
CA VAL A 13 15.04 1.74 10.59
C VAL A 13 14.82 1.76 12.10
N GLU A 14 15.35 2.77 12.79
CA GLU A 14 15.33 2.86 14.24
C GLU A 14 14.32 3.93 14.70
N ARG A 15 13.36 3.53 15.54
CA ARG A 15 12.49 4.47 16.26
C ARG A 15 13.15 4.79 17.60
N LYS A 16 13.33 6.06 17.90
CA LYS A 16 13.88 6.51 19.18
C LYS A 16 13.23 7.81 19.65
N LEU A 17 13.10 7.97 20.97
CA LEU A 17 12.77 9.25 21.59
C LEU A 17 14.01 10.15 21.52
N ALA A 18 13.87 11.37 21.02
CA ALA A 18 14.98 12.31 20.92
C ALA A 18 14.54 13.75 21.21
N ALA A 19 15.52 14.61 21.53
CA ALA A 19 15.33 16.05 21.53
C ALA A 19 15.66 16.59 20.13
N ILE A 20 14.69 17.27 19.51
CA ILE A 20 14.81 17.85 18.19
C ILE A 20 15.00 19.36 18.31
N LEU A 21 16.06 19.88 17.69
CA LEU A 21 16.34 21.31 17.56
C LEU A 21 16.13 21.71 16.11
N ALA A 22 15.22 22.66 15.90
CA ALA A 22 15.02 23.35 14.62
C ALA A 22 15.52 24.79 14.74
N ALA A 23 16.27 25.29 13.76
CA ALA A 23 16.74 26.66 13.71
C ALA A 23 16.59 27.25 12.30
N ASP A 24 16.26 28.55 12.20
CA ASP A 24 16.10 29.26 10.93
C ASP A 24 16.58 30.71 11.01
N LEU A 25 17.14 31.25 9.91
CA LEU A 25 17.67 32.61 9.87
C LEU A 25 16.60 33.66 9.61
N VAL A 26 16.53 34.64 10.49
CA VAL A 26 15.59 35.75 10.37
C VAL A 26 15.93 36.63 9.16
N GLY A 27 15.00 36.71 8.21
CA GLY A 27 15.09 37.61 7.07
C GLY A 27 16.14 37.21 6.03
N TYR A 28 16.50 35.93 5.97
CA TYR A 28 17.51 35.41 5.03
C TYR A 28 17.26 35.81 3.58
N SER A 29 16.02 35.71 3.09
CA SER A 29 15.65 36.13 1.72
C SER A 29 15.96 37.61 1.44
N ARG A 30 15.82 38.49 2.44
CA ARG A 30 16.17 39.92 2.32
C ARG A 30 17.68 40.11 2.26
N LEU A 31 18.44 39.40 3.10
CA LEU A 31 19.90 39.45 3.12
C LEU A 31 20.50 38.93 1.81
N MET A 32 19.96 37.83 1.28
CA MET A 32 20.31 37.28 -0.03
C MET A 32 20.01 38.24 -1.18
N GLY A 33 18.87 38.96 -1.12
CA GLY A 33 18.51 39.97 -2.12
C GLY A 33 19.40 41.22 -2.08
N ALA A 34 20.02 41.53 -0.94
CA ALA A 34 20.90 42.69 -0.77
C ALA A 34 22.37 42.38 -1.10
N ASP A 35 22.88 41.21 -0.70
CA ASP A 35 24.24 40.75 -0.97
C ASP A 35 24.31 39.22 -0.94
N GLU A 36 24.04 38.59 -2.07
CA GLU A 36 23.96 37.13 -2.22
C GLU A 36 25.29 36.43 -1.85
N LEU A 37 26.41 36.93 -2.37
CA LEU A 37 27.73 36.33 -2.17
C LEU A 37 28.27 36.60 -0.76
N GLY A 38 28.05 37.80 -0.22
CA GLY A 38 28.45 38.16 1.14
C GLY A 38 27.68 37.37 2.19
N THR A 39 26.35 37.28 2.05
CA THR A 39 25.48 36.55 2.97
C THR A 39 25.82 35.05 2.98
N LEU A 40 26.02 34.44 1.81
CA LEU A 40 26.37 33.02 1.73
C LEU A 40 27.75 32.72 2.34
N ARG A 41 28.74 33.60 2.17
CA ARG A 41 30.07 33.45 2.79
C ARG A 41 29.99 33.61 4.31
N ALA A 42 29.26 34.61 4.79
CA ALA A 42 29.04 34.83 6.21
C ALA A 42 28.37 33.62 6.87
N LEU A 43 27.31 33.08 6.24
CA LEU A 43 26.62 31.88 6.72
C LEU A 43 27.53 30.65 6.75
N LYS A 44 28.28 30.38 5.66
CA LYS A 44 29.22 29.25 5.62
C LYS A 44 30.32 29.37 6.68
N SER A 45 30.84 30.59 6.91
CA SER A 45 31.85 30.84 7.94
C SER A 45 31.29 30.62 9.34
N LEU A 46 30.11 31.18 9.63
CA LEU A 46 29.42 31.02 10.91
C LEU A 46 29.18 29.54 11.23
N ARG A 47 28.70 28.79 10.24
CA ARG A 47 28.44 27.35 10.42
C ARG A 47 29.70 26.55 10.69
N ARG A 48 30.74 26.74 9.86
CA ARG A 48 31.99 25.98 9.96
C ARG A 48 32.74 26.24 11.27
N HIS A 49 32.75 27.47 11.76
CA HIS A 49 33.58 27.85 12.92
C HIS A 49 32.82 27.86 14.24
N HIS A 50 31.50 28.06 14.24
CA HIS A 50 30.73 28.25 15.47
C HIS A 50 29.57 27.27 15.63
N VAL A 51 28.72 27.08 14.61
CA VAL A 51 27.47 26.29 14.76
C VAL A 51 27.75 24.79 14.75
N ASP A 52 28.30 24.25 13.66
CA ASP A 52 28.51 22.81 13.48
C ASP A 52 29.48 22.23 14.54
N PRO A 53 30.58 22.89 14.92
CA PRO A 53 31.46 22.41 15.99
C PRO A 53 30.78 22.41 17.38
N THR A 54 29.90 23.39 17.65
CA THR A 54 29.18 23.44 18.92
C THR A 54 28.17 22.30 19.00
N ILE A 55 27.43 22.03 17.92
CA ILE A 55 26.51 20.88 17.84
C ILE A 55 27.24 19.57 18.10
N ALA A 56 28.39 19.36 17.45
CA ALA A 56 29.19 18.16 17.67
C ALA A 56 29.72 18.05 19.11
N ALA A 57 30.14 19.15 19.73
CA ALA A 57 30.64 19.17 21.11
C ALA A 57 29.58 18.74 22.13
N TYR A 58 28.32 19.10 21.90
CA TYR A 58 27.17 18.69 22.72
C TYR A 58 26.54 17.35 22.26
N GLY A 59 27.15 16.64 21.31
CA GLY A 59 26.70 15.33 20.86
C GLY A 59 25.42 15.36 20.03
N GLY A 60 25.12 16.48 19.37
CA GLY A 60 24.03 16.58 18.41
C GLY A 60 24.43 16.03 17.04
N HIS A 61 23.47 15.44 16.35
CA HIS A 61 23.62 14.97 14.97
C HIS A 61 22.83 15.88 14.03
N ILE A 62 23.53 16.53 13.09
CA ILE A 62 22.89 17.35 12.07
C ILE A 62 22.22 16.40 11.07
N VAL A 63 20.90 16.43 11.07
CA VAL A 63 20.09 15.57 10.21
C VAL A 63 19.95 16.21 8.83
N LYS A 64 19.51 17.47 8.81
CA LYS A 64 19.21 18.17 7.56
C LYS A 64 19.63 19.63 7.63
N THR A 65 20.09 20.15 6.50
CA THR A 65 20.25 21.59 6.27
C THR A 65 19.38 21.96 5.08
N THR A 66 18.50 22.95 5.26
CA THR A 66 17.64 23.46 4.19
C THR A 66 17.97 24.94 3.97
N GLY A 67 19.02 25.23 3.20
CA GLY A 67 19.44 26.63 2.96
C GLY A 67 19.85 27.36 4.23
N ASP A 68 18.93 28.19 4.74
CA ASP A 68 18.94 28.97 5.97
C ASP A 68 18.51 28.22 7.23
N GLY A 69 17.80 27.10 7.07
CA GLY A 69 17.30 26.27 8.15
C GLY A 69 18.21 25.09 8.53
N LEU A 70 18.13 24.67 9.78
CA LEU A 70 18.91 23.57 10.37
C LEU A 70 18.03 22.68 11.24
N LEU A 71 18.16 21.35 11.07
CA LEU A 71 17.49 20.35 11.90
C LEU A 71 18.50 19.38 12.51
N VAL A 72 18.44 19.23 13.85
CA VAL A 72 19.43 18.48 14.64
C VAL A 72 18.71 17.59 15.66
N ASP A 73 19.14 16.34 15.81
CA ASP A 73 18.70 15.47 16.91
C ASP A 73 19.76 15.32 18.00
N PHE A 74 19.31 15.27 19.25
CA PHE A 74 20.13 15.01 20.43
C PHE A 74 19.50 13.87 21.23
N SER A 75 20.34 13.00 21.80
CA SER A 75 19.90 12.00 22.77
C SER A 75 19.51 12.61 24.14
N SER A 76 19.79 13.90 24.34
CA SER A 76 19.61 14.61 25.62
C SER A 76 19.10 16.02 25.35
N VAL A 77 17.92 16.34 25.90
CA VAL A 77 17.34 17.69 25.80
C VAL A 77 18.17 18.74 26.54
N VAL A 78 18.88 18.34 27.60
CA VAL A 78 19.77 19.24 28.36
C VAL A 78 20.92 19.69 27.48
N ASP A 79 21.50 18.76 26.73
CA ASP A 79 22.58 19.05 25.79
C ASP A 79 22.06 19.88 24.60
N ALA A 80 20.85 19.59 24.11
CA ALA A 80 20.21 20.38 23.06
C ALA A 80 20.01 21.85 23.49
N VAL A 81 19.49 22.09 24.71
CA VAL A 81 19.27 23.44 25.24
C VAL A 81 20.60 24.15 25.52
N ALA A 82 21.57 23.48 26.14
CA ALA A 82 22.89 24.06 26.37
C ALA A 82 23.61 24.42 25.05
N CYS A 83 23.48 23.56 24.05
CA CYS A 83 23.98 23.81 22.70
C CYS A 83 23.30 25.04 22.07
N ALA A 84 21.98 25.14 22.12
CA ALA A 84 21.24 26.26 21.57
C ALA A 84 21.62 27.60 22.21
N VAL A 85 21.71 27.64 23.55
CA VAL A 85 22.16 28.84 24.29
C VAL A 85 23.60 29.20 23.89
N THR A 86 24.50 28.22 23.79
CA THR A 86 25.89 28.46 23.37
C THR A 86 25.97 29.01 21.94
N ILE A 87 25.15 28.50 21.01
CA ILE A 87 25.08 29.00 19.63
C ILE A 87 24.58 30.45 19.62
N GLN A 88 23.46 30.74 20.28
CA GLN A 88 22.89 32.10 20.29
C GLN A 88 23.87 33.12 20.91
N ARG A 89 24.59 32.75 21.97
CA ARG A 89 25.63 33.61 22.57
C ARG A 89 26.77 33.92 21.62
N LYS A 90 27.34 32.89 20.98
CA LYS A 90 28.40 33.09 19.97
C LYS A 90 27.91 33.96 18.82
N MET A 91 26.64 33.83 18.42
CA MET A 91 26.05 34.69 17.40
C MET A 91 25.92 36.14 17.86
N LEU A 92 25.53 36.39 19.11
CA LEU A 92 25.50 37.74 19.68
C LEU A 92 26.89 38.39 19.67
N GLU A 93 27.92 37.64 20.07
CA GLU A 93 29.32 38.10 20.05
C GLU A 93 29.80 38.42 18.63
N GLN A 94 29.53 37.55 17.66
CA GLN A 94 29.92 37.77 16.27
C GLN A 94 29.17 38.94 15.62
N ASN A 95 27.88 39.10 15.95
CA ASN A 95 27.06 40.19 15.42
C ASN A 95 27.35 41.55 16.05
N ALA A 96 28.09 41.61 17.17
CA ALA A 96 28.42 42.86 17.86
C ALA A 96 29.23 43.82 16.97
N ALA A 97 30.13 43.28 16.14
CA ALA A 97 30.96 44.05 15.21
C ALA A 97 30.35 44.22 13.80
N VAL A 98 29.13 43.69 13.58
CA VAL A 98 28.46 43.68 12.26
C VAL A 98 27.31 44.71 12.24
N PRO A 99 27.20 45.52 11.17
CA PRO A 99 26.06 46.42 10.96
C PRO A 99 24.72 45.69 11.04
N GLU A 100 23.72 46.31 11.65
CA GLU A 100 22.42 45.69 11.96
C GLU A 100 21.72 45.08 10.73
N ASP A 101 21.85 45.73 9.58
CA ASP A 101 21.26 45.32 8.31
C ASP A 101 21.89 44.04 7.72
N LYS A 102 23.06 43.62 8.23
CA LYS A 102 23.85 42.45 7.79
C LYS A 102 24.01 41.35 8.84
N ARG A 103 23.39 41.50 10.02
CA ARG A 103 23.49 40.51 11.10
C ARG A 103 22.79 39.21 10.73
N LEU A 104 23.42 38.08 11.06
CA LEU A 104 22.82 36.76 10.93
C LEU A 104 22.22 36.36 12.28
N VAL A 105 20.90 36.19 12.36
CA VAL A 105 20.20 35.92 13.62
C VAL A 105 19.35 34.66 13.46
N PHE A 106 19.54 33.67 14.34
CA PHE A 106 18.71 32.47 14.35
C PHE A 106 17.49 32.67 15.26
N ARG A 107 16.40 32.01 14.90
CA ARG A 107 15.39 31.53 15.85
C ARG A 107 15.65 30.07 16.11
N ILE A 108 15.44 29.60 17.34
CA ILE A 108 15.64 28.20 17.69
C ILE A 108 14.43 27.67 18.45
N GLY A 109 13.93 26.51 18.02
CA GLY A 109 12.86 25.75 18.66
C GLY A 109 13.32 24.36 19.08
N ILE A 110 13.03 23.94 20.31
CA ILE A 110 13.38 22.60 20.82
C ILE A 110 12.16 21.86 21.36
N ASN A 111 11.98 20.62 20.92
CA ASN A 111 10.96 19.73 21.44
C ASN A 111 11.50 18.32 21.71
N ILE A 112 10.91 17.59 22.66
CA ILE A 112 11.14 16.15 22.86
C ILE A 112 10.00 15.38 22.19
N GLY A 113 10.33 14.39 21.38
CA GLY A 113 9.32 13.54 20.76
C GLY A 113 9.91 12.30 20.12
N ASP A 114 9.03 11.35 19.82
CA ASP A 114 9.41 10.14 19.09
C ASP A 114 9.75 10.51 17.64
N ILE A 115 10.91 10.05 17.19
CA ILE A 115 11.38 10.23 15.83
C ILE A 115 11.70 8.89 15.20
N ILE A 116 11.46 8.81 13.90
CA ILE A 116 11.93 7.72 13.05
C ILE A 116 13.20 8.21 12.38
N VAL A 117 14.31 7.53 12.61
CA VAL A 117 15.61 7.84 12.01
C VAL A 117 15.76 6.96 10.76
N ASP A 118 15.88 7.59 9.60
CA ASP A 118 16.15 6.92 8.33
C ASP A 118 17.41 7.51 7.68
N ARG A 119 18.54 6.78 7.80
CA ARG A 119 19.91 7.07 7.33
C ARG A 119 20.45 8.51 7.54
N LYS A 120 19.80 9.53 6.97
CA LYS A 120 20.15 10.97 7.03
C LYS A 120 18.94 11.90 7.25
N ASP A 121 17.73 11.40 7.51
CA ASP A 121 16.57 12.26 7.78
C ASP A 121 15.80 11.76 9.03
N ILE A 122 15.04 12.66 9.66
CA ILE A 122 14.22 12.36 10.85
C ILE A 122 12.78 12.79 10.62
N PHE A 123 11.84 11.93 11.01
CA PHE A 123 10.41 12.15 10.80
C PHE A 123 9.62 11.90 12.08
N GLY A 124 8.54 12.67 12.27
CA GLY A 124 7.61 12.51 13.39
C GLY A 124 7.04 13.84 13.87
N ASP A 125 5.98 13.77 14.67
CA ASP A 125 5.30 14.96 15.21
C ASP A 125 6.24 15.85 16.03
N GLY A 126 7.25 15.23 16.67
CA GLY A 126 8.26 15.96 17.43
C GLY A 126 9.06 16.96 16.58
N VAL A 127 9.28 16.66 15.30
CA VAL A 127 9.97 17.55 14.35
C VAL A 127 9.09 18.74 13.99
N ASN A 128 7.80 18.51 13.73
CA ASN A 128 6.84 19.55 13.39
C ASN A 128 6.63 20.53 14.56
N ILE A 129 6.60 20.03 15.80
CA ILE A 129 6.55 20.88 16.99
C ILE A 129 7.80 21.75 17.08
N ALA A 130 9.01 21.17 16.96
CA ALA A 130 10.25 21.92 17.05
C ALA A 130 10.34 23.05 16.01
N ALA A 131 9.98 22.77 14.75
CA ALA A 131 9.92 23.78 13.68
C ALA A 131 8.89 24.88 13.98
N ARG A 132 7.75 24.54 14.60
CA ARG A 132 6.76 25.56 14.96
C ARG A 132 7.26 26.45 16.09
N LEU A 133 7.88 25.87 17.11
CA LEU A 133 8.48 26.60 18.23
C LEU A 133 9.53 27.60 17.73
N GLU A 134 10.34 27.20 16.75
CA GLU A 134 11.27 28.09 16.05
C GLU A 134 10.52 29.28 15.42
N SER A 135 9.48 29.01 14.63
CA SER A 135 8.78 30.06 13.86
C SER A 135 8.12 31.16 14.72
N ILE A 136 7.73 30.82 15.96
CA ILE A 136 7.12 31.76 16.92
C ILE A 136 8.13 32.37 17.88
N CYS A 137 9.38 31.90 17.85
CA CYS A 137 10.45 32.41 18.68
C CYS A 137 10.85 33.82 18.22
N GLU A 138 11.21 34.67 19.17
CA GLU A 138 11.75 35.98 18.82
C GLU A 138 13.15 35.85 18.19
N PRO A 139 13.55 36.77 17.29
CA PRO A 139 14.89 36.77 16.70
C PRO A 139 16.00 36.73 17.76
N GLY A 140 16.87 35.71 17.71
CA GLY A 140 17.97 35.51 18.65
C GLY A 140 17.57 34.77 19.94
N GLY A 141 16.29 34.41 20.07
CA GLY A 141 15.75 33.70 21.23
C GLY A 141 15.81 32.18 21.10
N LEU A 142 15.31 31.51 22.15
CA LEU A 142 15.09 30.07 22.20
C LEU A 142 13.69 29.77 22.73
N CYS A 143 12.90 28.97 22.00
CA CYS A 143 11.61 28.46 22.46
C CYS A 143 11.66 26.94 22.67
N ILE A 144 11.10 26.47 23.78
CA ILE A 144 11.04 25.04 24.12
C ILE A 144 9.61 24.61 24.50
N SER A 145 9.26 23.35 24.26
CA SER A 145 7.99 22.79 24.72
C SER A 145 7.97 22.56 26.23
N GLU A 146 6.78 22.44 26.82
CA GLU A 146 6.61 22.09 28.23
C GLU A 146 7.40 20.85 28.67
N ILE A 147 7.36 19.79 27.85
CA ILE A 147 8.06 18.53 28.13
C ILE A 147 9.57 18.75 28.18
N ALA A 148 10.11 19.58 27.28
CA ALA A 148 11.52 19.97 27.30
C ALA A 148 11.86 20.83 28.53
N ARG A 149 11.01 21.81 28.87
CA ARG A 149 11.17 22.66 30.05
C ARG A 149 11.26 21.85 31.34
N ASP A 150 10.39 20.85 31.50
CA ASP A 150 10.38 20.02 32.72
C ASP A 150 11.62 19.16 32.90
N GLN A 151 12.20 18.68 31.81
CA GLN A 151 13.45 17.92 31.88
C GLN A 151 14.69 18.78 32.14
N VAL A 152 14.62 20.10 31.88
CA VAL A 152 15.74 21.04 32.01
C VAL A 152 15.70 21.87 33.29
N ARG A 153 14.51 22.10 33.88
CA ARG A 153 14.25 23.01 35.02
C ARG A 153 15.27 22.95 36.17
N ASN A 154 15.79 21.76 36.50
CA ASN A 154 16.72 21.55 37.62
C ASN A 154 18.15 21.20 37.19
N LYS A 155 18.45 21.27 35.88
CA LYS A 155 19.71 20.79 35.30
C LYS A 155 20.53 21.90 34.66
N LEU A 156 19.89 22.97 34.20
CA LEU A 156 20.55 24.18 33.72
C LEU A 156 20.07 25.38 34.54
N PRO A 157 20.97 26.31 34.92
CA PRO A 157 20.61 27.54 35.62
C PRO A 157 19.98 28.56 34.66
N LEU A 158 18.85 28.20 34.05
CA LEU A 158 18.11 29.01 33.08
C LEU A 158 16.68 29.23 33.57
N THR A 159 16.19 30.47 33.48
CA THR A 159 14.82 30.83 33.81
C THR A 159 14.07 31.10 32.52
N PHE A 160 13.04 30.30 32.24
CA PHE A 160 12.23 30.47 31.03
C PHE A 160 10.94 31.23 31.32
N THR A 161 10.57 32.13 30.42
CA THR A 161 9.29 32.85 30.44
C THR A 161 8.20 32.00 29.81
N ASP A 162 7.04 31.89 30.47
CA ASP A 162 5.88 31.16 29.94
C ASP A 162 5.16 31.99 28.86
N LEU A 163 5.11 31.46 27.64
CA LEU A 163 4.47 32.09 26.48
C LEU A 163 3.05 31.54 26.22
N GLY A 164 2.53 30.73 27.14
CA GLY A 164 1.18 30.18 27.09
C GLY A 164 1.03 29.02 26.11
N GLU A 165 -0.23 28.64 25.88
CA GLU A 165 -0.60 27.57 24.96
C GLU A 165 -0.62 28.06 23.51
N GLN A 166 0.14 27.38 22.65
CA GLN A 166 0.25 27.67 21.24
C GLN A 166 -0.40 26.55 20.44
N GLN A 167 -1.33 26.91 19.56
CA GLN A 167 -1.92 25.95 18.65
C GLN A 167 -0.98 25.68 17.49
N VAL A 168 -0.66 24.40 17.29
CA VAL A 168 0.19 23.91 16.21
C VAL A 168 -0.71 23.29 15.16
N LYS A 169 -0.53 23.65 13.88
CA LYS A 169 -1.26 23.00 12.78
C LYS A 169 -0.99 21.49 12.83
N ASN A 170 -2.04 20.69 12.72
CA ASN A 170 -1.98 19.22 12.68
C ASN A 170 -1.64 18.53 14.02
N ILE A 171 -1.79 19.21 15.16
CA ILE A 171 -1.69 18.60 16.50
C ILE A 171 -2.96 18.92 17.28
N ALA A 172 -3.64 17.88 17.77
CA ALA A 172 -4.97 18.00 18.37
C ALA A 172 -5.00 18.77 19.71
N ARG A 173 -3.85 18.96 20.36
CA ARG A 173 -3.72 19.66 21.65
C ARG A 173 -2.77 20.84 21.52
N PRO A 174 -3.12 22.03 22.07
CA PRO A 174 -2.18 23.13 22.18
C PRO A 174 -0.92 22.69 22.92
N VAL A 175 0.24 23.17 22.46
CA VAL A 175 1.53 22.94 23.14
C VAL A 175 1.84 24.18 23.95
N ARG A 176 2.06 24.04 25.25
CA ARG A 176 2.51 25.15 26.09
C ARG A 176 4.00 25.43 25.85
N VAL A 177 4.34 26.69 25.62
CA VAL A 177 5.65 27.11 25.15
C VAL A 177 6.36 27.97 26.19
N PHE A 178 7.66 27.75 26.31
CA PHE A 178 8.54 28.49 27.21
C PHE A 178 9.65 29.15 26.38
N GLY A 179 9.84 30.45 26.55
CA GLY A 179 10.81 31.25 25.82
C GLY A 179 11.99 31.68 26.69
N LEU A 180 13.13 31.88 26.06
CA LEU A 180 14.29 32.56 26.62
C LEU A 180 14.72 33.66 25.64
N ALA A 181 14.72 34.89 26.13
CA ALA A 181 14.99 36.06 25.33
C ALA A 181 16.48 36.25 25.03
N PRO A 182 16.86 36.95 23.94
CA PRO A 182 18.27 37.20 23.61
C PRO A 182 19.07 37.83 24.75
N GLN A 183 18.45 38.72 25.54
CA GLN A 183 19.09 39.36 26.70
C GLN A 183 19.34 38.35 27.83
N GLU A 184 18.36 37.48 28.11
CA GLU A 184 18.48 36.42 29.11
C GLU A 184 19.55 35.37 28.70
N ILE A 185 19.66 35.10 27.40
CA ILE A 185 20.71 34.25 26.82
C ILE A 185 22.11 34.88 26.98
N ALA A 186 22.23 36.19 26.81
CA ALA A 186 23.49 36.91 26.97
C ALA A 186 23.98 36.90 28.43
N GLU A 187 23.04 36.96 29.38
CA GLU A 187 23.30 36.98 30.83
C GLU A 187 23.54 35.58 31.43
N ALA A 188 23.09 34.51 30.77
CA ALA A 188 23.41 33.15 31.19
C ALA A 188 24.94 32.93 31.23
N GLY A 189 25.49 32.16 32.19
CA GLY A 189 26.92 31.80 32.25
C GLY A 189 27.32 30.72 31.22
N GLU A 190 28.60 30.32 31.14
CA GLU A 190 28.99 29.14 30.37
C GLU A 190 28.34 27.88 30.98
N LEU A 191 27.57 27.16 30.17
CA LEU A 191 26.85 25.96 30.61
C LEU A 191 27.77 24.73 30.45
N SER A 192 28.54 24.37 31.48
CA SER A 192 29.35 23.14 31.44
C SER A 192 28.51 21.90 31.75
N VAL A 193 28.33 20.99 30.77
CA VAL A 193 27.74 19.66 31.02
C VAL A 193 28.88 18.66 31.25
N GLY A 194 29.05 18.21 32.49
CA GLY A 194 30.12 17.27 32.85
C GLY A 194 29.92 15.88 32.23
N ARG A 195 30.67 15.55 31.18
CA ARG A 195 30.73 14.18 30.63
C ARG A 195 31.84 13.38 31.33
N ALA A 196 31.46 12.24 31.92
CA ALA A 196 32.40 11.29 32.54
C ALA A 196 33.34 10.68 31.48
N LYS A 197 34.64 10.64 31.77
CA LYS A 197 35.67 10.06 30.90
C LYS A 197 35.50 8.53 30.80
N PRO A 198 35.69 7.91 29.61
CA PRO A 198 35.59 6.46 29.47
C PRO A 198 36.73 5.76 30.22
N ILE A 199 36.38 4.74 31.02
CA ILE A 199 37.30 3.92 31.80
C ILE A 199 38.01 2.93 30.86
N LYS A 200 39.34 2.98 30.80
CA LYS A 200 40.16 1.99 30.10
C LYS A 200 40.29 0.73 30.95
N LEU A 201 39.69 -0.38 30.52
CA LEU A 201 39.78 -1.67 31.23
C LEU A 201 41.09 -2.39 30.85
N GLY A 202 42.08 -2.30 31.73
CA GLY A 202 43.44 -2.82 31.52
C GLY A 202 43.76 -4.15 32.21
N ASN A 203 42.80 -4.96 32.65
CA ASN A 203 43.11 -6.20 33.38
C ASN A 203 42.44 -7.45 32.79
N ARG A 204 43.28 -8.30 32.16
CA ARG A 204 42.95 -9.58 31.51
C ARG A 204 42.37 -10.65 32.46
N THR A 205 42.46 -10.46 33.77
CA THR A 205 41.99 -11.42 34.77
C THR A 205 40.47 -11.37 35.00
N ALA A 206 39.80 -10.23 34.73
CA ALA A 206 38.35 -10.11 34.86
C ALA A 206 37.58 -10.84 33.74
N LEU A 207 38.19 -10.96 32.55
CA LEU A 207 37.58 -11.62 31.39
C LEU A 207 37.50 -13.15 31.57
N ALA A 208 38.46 -13.75 32.29
CA ALA A 208 38.47 -15.18 32.56
C ALA A 208 37.39 -15.62 33.55
N ALA A 209 37.07 -14.78 34.54
CA ALA A 209 36.04 -15.06 35.54
C ALA A 209 34.62 -15.04 34.92
N VAL A 210 34.36 -14.11 33.99
CA VAL A 210 33.07 -14.04 33.29
C VAL A 210 32.88 -15.24 32.35
N LEU A 211 33.94 -15.70 31.69
CA LEU A 211 33.87 -16.85 30.77
C LEU A 211 33.61 -18.18 31.52
N ALA A 212 34.16 -18.34 32.73
CA ALA A 212 33.94 -19.52 33.56
C ALA A 212 32.49 -19.63 34.06
N ILE A 213 31.86 -18.50 34.41
CA ILE A 213 30.46 -18.46 34.86
C ILE A 213 29.51 -18.83 33.72
N VAL A 214 29.79 -18.38 32.50
CA VAL A 214 28.98 -18.71 31.31
C VAL A 214 29.06 -20.20 30.95
N LEU A 215 30.23 -20.83 31.10
CA LEU A 215 30.42 -22.26 30.82
C LEU A 215 29.74 -23.17 31.85
N ILE A 216 29.70 -22.77 33.13
CA ILE A 216 29.01 -23.51 34.19
C ILE A 216 27.48 -23.44 33.99
N LEU A 217 26.94 -22.29 33.60
CA LEU A 217 25.52 -22.12 33.30
C LEU A 217 25.08 -22.87 32.04
N ALA A 218 25.94 -22.97 31.02
CA ALA A 218 25.68 -23.77 29.82
C ALA A 218 25.71 -25.29 30.09
N GLY A 219 26.59 -25.76 30.98
CA GLY A 219 26.67 -27.17 31.37
C GLY A 219 25.45 -27.67 32.16
N ALA A 220 24.88 -26.82 33.02
CA ALA A 220 23.69 -27.16 33.81
C ALA A 220 22.42 -27.25 32.93
N GLY A 221 22.30 -26.42 31.89
CA GLY A 221 21.19 -26.47 30.94
C GLY A 221 21.22 -27.70 30.02
N ALA A 222 22.42 -28.16 29.64
CA ALA A 222 22.60 -29.35 28.81
C ALA A 222 22.26 -30.66 29.54
N TRP A 223 22.49 -30.72 30.86
CA TRP A 223 22.18 -31.90 31.68
C TRP A 223 20.68 -32.09 31.93
N TRP A 224 19.92 -30.98 32.06
CA TRP A 224 18.46 -31.02 32.24
C TRP A 224 17.71 -31.41 30.96
N ALA A 225 18.23 -31.02 29.79
CA ALA A 225 17.64 -31.32 28.48
C ALA A 225 17.87 -32.77 27.98
N LEU A 226 18.81 -33.51 28.59
CA LEU A 226 19.19 -34.87 28.15
C LEU A 226 18.58 -36.00 28.99
N HIS A 227 17.85 -35.70 30.07
CA HIS A 227 17.34 -36.73 30.99
C HIS A 227 15.83 -36.91 31.02
N ASP A 228 15.07 -36.10 30.27
CA ASP A 228 13.63 -36.28 30.11
C ASP A 228 13.30 -36.38 28.61
N VAL A 229 12.55 -37.43 28.27
CA VAL A 229 12.02 -37.78 26.93
C VAL A 229 12.86 -38.80 26.13
N SER A 230 12.40 -40.05 26.22
CA SER A 230 12.54 -41.10 25.20
C SER A 230 11.13 -41.59 24.82
N PRO A 231 10.92 -42.17 23.62
CA PRO A 231 10.02 -41.57 22.63
C PRO A 231 8.83 -42.45 22.21
N ARG A 232 7.83 -41.86 21.56
CA ARG A 232 6.99 -42.58 20.57
C ARG A 232 6.77 -41.75 19.31
N ALA A 233 7.06 -42.42 18.19
CA ALA A 233 7.18 -41.90 16.85
C ALA A 233 5.85 -41.44 16.24
N SER A 234 5.92 -40.42 15.38
CA SER A 234 5.23 -40.38 14.09
C SER A 234 5.97 -39.43 13.15
N GLN A 235 6.01 -39.86 11.90
CA GLN A 235 7.00 -39.50 10.90
C GLN A 235 6.69 -38.18 10.19
N THR A 236 7.79 -37.49 9.92
CA THR A 236 8.10 -36.60 8.79
C THR A 236 7.08 -36.58 7.64
N ALA A 237 6.51 -35.40 7.39
CA ALA A 237 6.31 -34.89 6.04
C ALA A 237 6.78 -33.44 6.02
N ALA A 238 7.80 -33.18 5.21
CA ALA A 238 8.39 -31.87 5.00
C ALA A 238 7.33 -30.90 4.46
N GLY A 239 7.05 -29.83 5.21
CA GLY A 239 6.41 -28.63 4.67
C GLY A 239 7.48 -27.80 3.94
N PRO A 240 7.23 -27.33 2.71
CA PRO A 240 8.20 -26.56 1.97
C PRO A 240 8.50 -25.27 2.73
N GLN A 241 9.79 -25.01 2.96
CA GLN A 241 10.28 -23.69 3.28
C GLN A 241 9.76 -22.74 2.20
N SER A 242 8.79 -21.89 2.55
CA SER A 242 8.39 -20.82 1.66
C SER A 242 9.59 -19.91 1.46
N SER A 243 9.99 -19.81 0.21
CA SER A 243 11.08 -18.99 -0.26
C SER A 243 10.95 -17.56 0.25
N SER A 244 12.05 -17.03 0.76
CA SER A 244 12.26 -15.61 1.05
C SER A 244 12.32 -14.74 -0.23
N ALA A 245 11.43 -14.98 -1.20
CA ALA A 245 11.56 -14.50 -2.57
C ALA A 245 10.38 -13.67 -3.11
N ASP A 246 9.42 -13.25 -2.29
CA ASP A 246 8.41 -12.27 -2.71
C ASP A 246 8.25 -11.18 -1.64
N ILE A 247 9.15 -10.19 -1.65
CA ILE A 247 9.00 -8.96 -0.83
C ILE A 247 8.07 -7.98 -1.59
N ARG A 248 6.98 -8.48 -2.18
CA ARG A 248 5.89 -7.60 -2.61
C ARG A 248 5.13 -7.15 -1.39
N ARG A 249 4.74 -5.87 -1.38
CA ARG A 249 3.99 -5.30 -0.27
C ARG A 249 2.52 -5.63 -0.49
N THR A 250 2.01 -6.55 0.31
CA THR A 250 0.61 -6.96 0.25
C THR A 250 -0.27 -5.99 1.03
N VAL A 251 -1.26 -5.42 0.35
CA VAL A 251 -2.14 -4.36 0.88
C VAL A 251 -3.59 -4.80 0.76
N ALA A 252 -4.39 -4.62 1.81
CA ALA A 252 -5.84 -4.66 1.75
C ALA A 252 -6.39 -3.25 2.01
N VAL A 253 -7.32 -2.79 1.17
CA VAL A 253 -8.07 -1.55 1.41
C VAL A 253 -9.48 -1.95 1.83
N LEU A 254 -9.81 -1.81 3.11
CA LEU A 254 -11.14 -2.18 3.59
C LEU A 254 -12.20 -1.22 3.06
N PRO A 255 -13.46 -1.68 2.89
CA PRO A 255 -14.57 -0.81 2.53
C PRO A 255 -14.64 0.39 3.48
N LEU A 256 -14.56 1.59 2.91
CA LEU A 256 -14.69 2.83 3.68
C LEU A 256 -16.07 2.87 4.35
N VAL A 257 -16.09 3.21 5.65
CA VAL A 257 -17.35 3.28 6.40
C VAL A 257 -18.08 4.57 6.09
N SER A 258 -19.28 4.49 5.53
CA SER A 258 -20.17 5.64 5.37
C SER A 258 -20.77 6.04 6.74
N LEU A 259 -20.58 7.30 7.13
CA LEU A 259 -21.10 7.85 8.39
C LEU A 259 -22.42 8.64 8.22
N ALA A 260 -23.06 8.53 7.05
CA ALA A 260 -24.35 9.17 6.77
C ALA A 260 -25.53 8.35 7.32
N GLU A 261 -26.66 9.01 7.61
CA GLU A 261 -27.89 8.32 8.01
C GLU A 261 -28.55 7.63 6.81
N GLY A 262 -28.48 6.30 6.75
CA GLY A 262 -29.07 5.46 5.71
C GLY A 262 -28.07 4.94 4.66
N THR A 263 -28.43 3.87 3.94
CA THR A 263 -27.54 3.15 2.99
C THR A 263 -27.38 3.85 1.64
N LYS A 264 -27.93 5.07 1.47
CA LYS A 264 -28.05 5.72 0.16
C LYS A 264 -26.68 6.05 -0.45
N ASP A 265 -25.66 6.29 0.38
CA ASP A 265 -24.32 6.67 -0.06
C ASP A 265 -23.29 5.52 0.04
N ASP A 266 -23.73 4.30 0.35
CA ASP A 266 -22.82 3.14 0.45
C ASP A 266 -22.08 2.88 -0.87
N TYR A 267 -22.76 3.03 -2.01
CA TYR A 267 -22.14 2.87 -3.33
C TYR A 267 -20.98 3.85 -3.54
N PHE A 268 -21.04 5.05 -2.93
CA PHE A 268 -20.00 6.05 -3.07
C PHE A 268 -18.76 5.66 -2.28
N ALA A 269 -18.95 5.18 -1.04
CA ALA A 269 -17.86 4.68 -0.20
C ALA A 269 -17.22 3.43 -0.80
N ASP A 270 -18.03 2.50 -1.30
CA ASP A 270 -17.58 1.29 -1.98
C ASP A 270 -16.84 1.62 -3.28
N GLY A 271 -17.39 2.53 -4.09
CA GLY A 271 -16.80 2.97 -5.34
C GLY A 271 -15.45 3.65 -5.15
N LEU A 272 -15.32 4.55 -4.16
CA LEU A 272 -14.05 5.17 -3.80
C LEU A 272 -13.03 4.14 -3.29
N THR A 273 -13.49 3.13 -2.54
CA THR A 273 -12.64 2.02 -2.09
C THR A 273 -12.10 1.24 -3.30
N GLU A 274 -12.96 0.87 -4.24
CA GLU A 274 -12.57 0.16 -5.47
C GLU A 274 -11.59 0.98 -6.32
N ASP A 275 -11.83 2.29 -6.43
CA ASP A 275 -10.96 3.21 -7.16
C ASP A 275 -9.56 3.31 -6.51
N ILE A 276 -9.45 3.33 -5.17
CA ILE A 276 -8.15 3.29 -4.45
C ILE A 276 -7.46 1.93 -4.65
N ILE A 277 -8.19 0.81 -4.57
CA ILE A 277 -7.64 -0.53 -4.83
C ILE A 277 -7.05 -0.60 -6.24
N SER A 278 -7.82 -0.13 -7.24
CA SER A 278 -7.40 -0.12 -8.64
C SER A 278 -6.18 0.75 -8.86
N ALA A 279 -6.12 1.94 -8.26
CA ALA A 279 -4.98 2.85 -8.37
C ALA A 279 -3.70 2.27 -7.71
N LEU A 280 -3.82 1.66 -6.53
CA LEU A 280 -2.70 0.99 -5.86
C LEU A 280 -2.21 -0.25 -6.60
N GLY A 281 -3.09 -0.97 -7.31
CA GLY A 281 -2.73 -2.14 -8.11
C GLY A 281 -1.83 -1.84 -9.32
N ARG A 282 -1.69 -0.57 -9.71
CA ARG A 282 -0.81 -0.13 -10.81
C ARG A 282 0.66 -0.01 -10.42
N PHE A 283 0.97 -0.09 -9.13
CA PHE A 283 2.35 -0.09 -8.65
C PHE A 283 2.90 -1.50 -8.64
N SER A 284 4.01 -1.71 -9.36
CA SER A 284 4.60 -3.03 -9.55
C SER A 284 5.12 -3.66 -8.25
N GLU A 285 5.53 -2.83 -7.28
CA GLU A 285 5.99 -3.27 -5.95
C GLU A 285 4.86 -3.76 -5.03
N PHE A 286 3.60 -3.50 -5.39
CA PHE A 286 2.43 -3.82 -4.56
C PHE A 286 1.69 -5.05 -5.07
N THR A 287 0.99 -5.69 -4.16
CA THR A 287 -0.03 -6.68 -4.47
C THR A 287 -1.23 -6.35 -3.62
N VAL A 288 -2.27 -5.83 -4.26
CA VAL A 288 -3.46 -5.34 -3.58
C VAL A 288 -4.52 -6.44 -3.61
N ARG A 289 -5.10 -6.76 -2.47
CA ARG A 289 -6.24 -7.68 -2.43
C ARG A 289 -7.44 -7.00 -3.09
N SER A 290 -8.14 -7.76 -3.92
CA SER A 290 -9.25 -7.25 -4.71
C SER A 290 -10.40 -6.76 -3.84
N HIS A 291 -11.25 -5.90 -4.43
CA HIS A 291 -12.48 -5.41 -3.79
C HIS A 291 -13.34 -6.55 -3.20
N ASN A 292 -13.52 -7.65 -3.94
CA ASN A 292 -14.32 -8.79 -3.48
C ASN A 292 -13.74 -9.46 -2.22
N ALA A 293 -12.41 -9.54 -2.11
CA ALA A 293 -11.73 -10.15 -0.97
C ALA A 293 -12.02 -9.38 0.33
N VAL A 294 -11.94 -8.06 0.25
CA VAL A 294 -12.09 -7.14 1.39
C VAL A 294 -13.55 -6.83 1.72
N PHE A 295 -14.48 -6.98 0.76
CA PHE A 295 -15.90 -6.66 0.97
C PHE A 295 -16.58 -7.54 2.01
N SER A 296 -16.03 -8.74 2.27
CA SER A 296 -16.46 -9.61 3.37
C SER A 296 -16.33 -8.95 4.76
N TYR A 297 -15.53 -7.88 4.88
CA TYR A 297 -15.38 -7.05 6.07
C TYR A 297 -16.30 -5.82 6.10
N LYS A 298 -17.15 -5.61 5.09
CA LYS A 298 -18.08 -4.48 5.07
C LYS A 298 -19.02 -4.53 6.28
N GLY A 299 -19.16 -3.39 6.96
CA GLY A 299 -19.96 -3.26 8.18
C GLY A 299 -19.38 -4.02 9.39
N LYS A 300 -18.20 -4.62 9.25
CA LYS A 300 -17.43 -5.23 10.34
C LYS A 300 -16.32 -4.25 10.72
N ASN A 301 -15.98 -4.20 12.00
CA ASN A 301 -14.82 -3.46 12.52
C ASN A 301 -13.73 -4.47 12.90
N PRO A 302 -13.15 -5.20 11.94
CA PRO A 302 -12.13 -6.20 12.24
C PRO A 302 -10.89 -5.51 12.78
N ARG A 303 -10.09 -6.24 13.56
CA ARG A 303 -8.77 -5.73 13.94
C ARG A 303 -7.78 -5.93 12.78
N PRO A 304 -6.82 -5.03 12.54
CA PRO A 304 -5.87 -5.17 11.43
C PRO A 304 -5.08 -6.48 11.45
N GLU A 305 -4.78 -7.05 12.62
CA GLU A 305 -4.09 -8.34 12.77
C GLU A 305 -4.92 -9.50 12.18
N GLU A 306 -6.25 -9.45 12.35
CA GLU A 306 -7.18 -10.45 11.84
C GLU A 306 -7.23 -10.39 10.31
N VAL A 307 -7.42 -9.21 9.74
CA VAL A 307 -7.39 -9.00 8.29
C VAL A 307 -6.04 -9.43 7.70
N GLY A 308 -4.94 -9.09 8.37
CA GLY A 308 -3.59 -9.47 7.96
C GLY A 308 -3.39 -10.97 7.83
N ARG A 309 -3.91 -11.74 8.79
CA ARG A 309 -3.84 -13.20 8.77
C ARG A 309 -4.80 -13.81 7.74
N ASP A 310 -6.04 -13.35 7.74
CA ASP A 310 -7.11 -13.97 6.96
C ASP A 310 -6.94 -13.71 5.45
N LEU A 311 -6.44 -12.52 5.08
CA LEU A 311 -6.15 -12.16 3.69
C LEU A 311 -4.67 -12.27 3.34
N ASP A 312 -3.80 -12.74 4.23
CA ASP A 312 -2.34 -12.79 4.02
C ASP A 312 -1.78 -11.43 3.52
N VAL A 313 -2.08 -10.36 4.26
CA VAL A 313 -1.64 -8.99 3.95
C VAL A 313 -0.77 -8.40 5.04
N ARG A 314 0.23 -7.62 4.63
CA ARG A 314 1.13 -6.91 5.55
C ARG A 314 0.56 -5.58 6.02
N TYR A 315 -0.24 -4.93 5.18
CA TYR A 315 -0.77 -3.61 5.44
C TYR A 315 -2.28 -3.57 5.19
N VAL A 316 -2.98 -2.84 6.06
CA VAL A 316 -4.42 -2.62 5.98
C VAL A 316 -4.67 -1.13 5.91
N VAL A 317 -5.44 -0.71 4.91
CA VAL A 317 -5.96 0.65 4.77
C VAL A 317 -7.40 0.62 5.24
N GLU A 318 -7.72 1.49 6.19
CA GLU A 318 -9.06 1.63 6.75
C GLU A 318 -9.48 3.09 6.67
N GLY A 319 -10.77 3.34 6.67
CA GLY A 319 -11.23 4.72 6.65
C GLY A 319 -12.73 4.87 6.75
N SER A 320 -13.14 6.13 6.77
CA SER A 320 -14.55 6.51 6.81
C SER A 320 -14.78 7.70 5.90
N ILE A 321 -15.99 7.78 5.36
CA ILE A 321 -16.45 8.89 4.56
C ILE A 321 -17.72 9.48 5.12
N ARG A 322 -17.81 10.80 5.09
CA ARG A 322 -19.04 11.55 5.36
C ARG A 322 -19.26 12.55 4.24
N ARG A 323 -20.33 12.35 3.49
CA ARG A 323 -20.72 13.20 2.37
C ARG A 323 -21.86 14.13 2.79
N SER A 324 -21.77 15.38 2.38
CA SER A 324 -22.88 16.33 2.32
C SER A 324 -22.89 16.97 0.93
N PRO A 325 -23.95 17.73 0.56
CA PRO A 325 -23.99 18.45 -0.71
C PRO A 325 -22.82 19.44 -0.89
N GLU A 326 -22.29 19.99 0.20
CA GLU A 326 -21.26 21.04 0.17
C GLU A 326 -19.85 20.53 0.48
N ARG A 327 -19.72 19.42 1.24
CA ARG A 327 -18.44 18.95 1.77
C ARG A 327 -18.35 17.43 1.78
N ILE A 328 -17.16 16.91 1.49
CA ILE A 328 -16.82 15.50 1.66
C ILE A 328 -15.68 15.41 2.66
N ARG A 329 -15.92 14.69 3.76
CA ARG A 329 -14.91 14.38 4.76
C ARG A 329 -14.46 12.95 4.65
N ILE A 330 -13.16 12.74 4.52
CA ILE A 330 -12.56 11.41 4.40
C ILE A 330 -11.47 11.29 5.45
N SER A 331 -11.56 10.23 6.24
CA SER A 331 -10.48 9.84 7.16
C SER A 331 -9.91 8.53 6.65
N VAL A 332 -8.60 8.50 6.39
CA VAL A 332 -7.90 7.27 5.99
C VAL A 332 -6.77 7.00 6.97
N ARG A 333 -6.51 5.73 7.24
CA ARG A 333 -5.36 5.26 7.99
C ARG A 333 -4.74 4.04 7.29
N LEU A 334 -3.44 3.93 7.41
CA LEU A 334 -2.63 2.82 6.94
C LEU A 334 -1.94 2.19 8.15
N THR A 335 -2.21 0.91 8.37
CA THR A 335 -1.74 0.16 9.54
C THR A 335 -0.92 -1.06 9.10
N ALA A 336 0.21 -1.30 9.76
CA ALA A 336 0.94 -2.55 9.63
C ALA A 336 0.21 -3.66 10.41
N ALA A 337 -0.33 -4.65 9.70
CA ALA A 337 -1.26 -5.63 10.24
C ALA A 337 -0.68 -6.44 11.41
N ALA A 338 0.53 -6.98 11.26
CA ALA A 338 1.13 -7.89 12.24
C ALA A 338 1.42 -7.28 13.62
N ARG A 339 1.57 -5.95 13.70
CA ARG A 339 1.92 -5.23 14.94
C ARG A 339 0.88 -4.18 15.34
N ASN A 340 -0.21 -4.08 14.57
CA ASN A 340 -1.21 -3.03 14.71
C ASN A 340 -0.58 -1.62 14.83
N ALA A 341 0.47 -1.40 14.05
CA ALA A 341 1.24 -0.16 14.11
C ALA A 341 0.72 0.80 13.04
N LEU A 342 0.14 1.91 13.47
CA LEU A 342 -0.26 3.00 12.57
C LEU A 342 0.99 3.56 11.87
N LEU A 343 0.99 3.56 10.54
CA LEU A 343 2.06 4.08 9.70
C LEU A 343 1.76 5.49 9.21
N TRP A 344 0.51 5.72 8.83
CA TRP A 344 0.04 6.98 8.29
C TRP A 344 -1.46 7.14 8.59
N SER A 345 -1.90 8.35 8.85
CA SER A 345 -3.32 8.71 8.87
C SER A 345 -3.48 10.15 8.38
N GLU A 346 -4.57 10.42 7.69
CA GLU A 346 -4.88 11.75 7.17
C GLU A 346 -6.39 11.98 7.21
N ASN A 347 -6.77 13.25 7.39
CA ASN A 347 -8.17 13.68 7.33
C ASN A 347 -8.31 14.77 6.26
N TYR A 348 -9.19 14.52 5.31
CA TYR A 348 -9.53 15.44 4.25
C TYR A 348 -10.91 16.04 4.53
N ASP A 349 -11.05 17.34 4.32
CA ASP A 349 -12.34 18.04 4.32
C ASP A 349 -12.38 18.97 3.11
N VAL A 350 -13.00 18.51 2.03
CA VAL A 350 -12.90 19.14 0.70
C VAL A 350 -14.29 19.37 0.09
N ALA A 351 -14.36 20.24 -0.92
CA ALA A 351 -15.56 20.36 -1.74
C ALA A 351 -15.73 19.12 -2.66
N PRO A 352 -16.95 18.76 -3.10
CA PRO A 352 -17.17 17.57 -3.93
C PRO A 352 -16.37 17.53 -5.23
N ASN A 353 -16.06 18.67 -5.84
CA ASN A 353 -15.25 18.76 -7.06
C ASN A 353 -13.74 18.56 -6.82
N GLU A 354 -13.27 18.65 -5.58
CA GLU A 354 -11.87 18.45 -5.21
C GLU A 354 -11.56 16.98 -4.83
N ILE A 355 -12.58 16.10 -4.79
CA ILE A 355 -12.46 14.70 -4.36
C ILE A 355 -11.39 13.92 -5.13
N PHE A 356 -11.23 14.20 -6.42
CA PHE A 356 -10.27 13.49 -7.26
C PHE A 356 -8.83 13.77 -6.84
N SER A 357 -8.55 14.99 -6.39
CA SER A 357 -7.23 15.34 -5.84
C SER A 357 -6.93 14.60 -4.55
N VAL A 358 -7.97 14.32 -3.74
CA VAL A 358 -7.87 13.56 -2.49
C VAL A 358 -7.59 12.09 -2.76
N GLN A 359 -8.30 11.47 -3.72
CA GLN A 359 -8.04 10.08 -4.12
C GLN A 359 -6.58 9.89 -4.59
N ASP A 360 -6.11 10.81 -5.43
CA ASP A 360 -4.75 10.85 -5.94
C ASP A 360 -3.72 11.01 -4.79
N ASP A 361 -4.00 11.90 -3.83
CA ASP A 361 -3.14 12.12 -2.68
C ASP A 361 -3.09 10.90 -1.75
N ILE A 362 -4.25 10.28 -1.45
CA ILE A 362 -4.33 9.03 -0.66
C ILE A 362 -3.47 7.94 -1.32
N THR A 363 -3.64 7.74 -2.62
CA THR A 363 -2.88 6.72 -3.37
C THR A 363 -1.38 7.01 -3.32
N ARG A 364 -0.96 8.26 -3.58
CA ARG A 364 0.45 8.66 -3.53
C ARG A 364 1.05 8.55 -2.14
N ARG A 365 0.32 8.89 -1.08
CA ARG A 365 0.79 8.80 0.31
C ARG A 365 0.92 7.37 0.78
N ILE A 366 -0.06 6.51 0.49
CA ILE A 366 0.04 5.07 0.75
C ILE A 366 1.24 4.51 0.00
N ALA A 367 1.35 4.81 -1.29
CA ALA A 367 2.46 4.34 -2.10
C ALA A 367 3.81 4.82 -1.55
N GLY A 368 3.95 6.11 -1.23
CA GLY A 368 5.18 6.72 -0.70
C GLY A 368 5.56 6.23 0.70
N THR A 369 4.58 5.85 1.52
CA THR A 369 4.83 5.27 2.84
C THR A 369 5.34 3.83 2.72
N LEU A 370 4.84 3.09 1.74
CA LEU A 370 5.12 1.67 1.60
C LEU A 370 6.32 1.40 0.69
N ALA A 371 6.38 1.99 -0.51
CA ALA A 371 7.40 1.69 -1.52
C ALA A 371 8.79 2.24 -1.13
N SER A 372 9.81 1.43 -1.41
CA SER A 372 11.22 1.82 -1.21
C SER A 372 11.73 2.70 -2.34
N ARG A 373 11.12 2.59 -3.53
CA ARG A 373 11.40 3.39 -4.72
C ARG A 373 10.10 3.62 -5.46
N LEU A 374 9.73 4.88 -5.64
CA LEU A 374 8.66 5.27 -6.56
C LEU A 374 9.29 5.89 -7.79
N THR A 375 8.98 5.34 -8.96
CA THR A 375 9.35 5.98 -10.21
C THR A 375 8.30 7.03 -10.61
N ASN A 376 8.73 8.11 -11.28
CA ASN A 376 7.79 9.08 -11.84
C ASN A 376 6.83 8.45 -12.85
N LEU A 377 7.25 7.36 -13.51
CA LEU A 377 6.42 6.61 -14.44
C LEU A 377 5.29 5.85 -13.73
N GLU A 378 5.56 5.22 -12.57
CA GLU A 378 4.52 4.57 -11.77
C GLU A 378 3.54 5.58 -11.17
N LEU A 379 4.04 6.73 -10.70
CA LEU A 379 3.19 7.84 -10.27
C LEU A 379 2.27 8.33 -11.39
N ALA A 380 2.80 8.49 -12.61
CA ALA A 380 2.02 8.89 -13.77
C ALA A 380 1.00 7.82 -14.21
N LYS A 381 1.35 6.52 -14.10
CA LYS A 381 0.43 5.40 -14.38
C LYS A 381 -0.67 5.28 -13.32
N ALA A 382 -0.37 5.60 -12.07
CA ALA A 382 -1.31 5.54 -10.95
C ALA A 382 -2.36 6.66 -11.01
N SER A 383 -1.97 7.85 -11.46
CA SER A 383 -2.91 8.96 -11.67
C SER A 383 -3.82 8.70 -12.88
N THR A 384 -5.11 8.52 -12.63
CA THR A 384 -6.14 8.53 -13.68
C THR A 384 -6.46 9.96 -14.09
N LYS A 385 -6.83 10.18 -15.36
CA LYS A 385 -7.47 11.44 -15.74
C LYS A 385 -8.79 11.55 -14.96
N PRO A 386 -8.93 12.52 -14.05
CA PRO A 386 -10.17 12.68 -13.30
C PRO A 386 -11.29 13.12 -14.25
N PRO A 387 -12.55 12.76 -13.98
CA PRO A 387 -13.67 13.30 -14.74
C PRO A 387 -13.73 14.82 -14.55
N SER A 388 -14.16 15.51 -15.60
CA SER A 388 -14.45 16.95 -15.56
C SER A 388 -15.76 17.25 -14.81
N SER A 389 -16.59 16.23 -14.56
CA SER A 389 -17.89 16.33 -13.89
C SER A 389 -18.01 15.36 -12.72
N MET A 390 -18.31 15.91 -11.53
CA MET A 390 -18.66 15.13 -10.34
C MET A 390 -19.97 14.34 -10.53
N GLU A 391 -20.90 14.85 -11.34
CA GLU A 391 -22.14 14.14 -11.65
C GLU A 391 -21.88 12.93 -12.53
N ALA A 392 -21.00 13.05 -13.55
CA ALA A 392 -20.58 11.91 -14.37
C ALA A 392 -19.88 10.83 -13.53
N TYR A 393 -19.07 11.24 -12.55
CA TYR A 393 -18.46 10.34 -11.58
C TYR A 393 -19.49 9.55 -10.76
N ASP A 394 -20.46 10.26 -10.17
CA ASP A 394 -21.54 9.67 -9.35
C ASP A 394 -22.35 8.63 -10.15
N LEU A 395 -22.69 8.95 -11.40
CA LEU A 395 -23.41 8.05 -12.31
C LEU A 395 -22.60 6.78 -12.61
N VAL A 396 -21.29 6.89 -12.84
CA VAL A 396 -20.42 5.74 -13.08
C VAL A 396 -20.35 4.83 -11.85
N LEU A 397 -20.19 5.38 -10.64
CA LEU A 397 -20.16 4.57 -9.42
C LEU A 397 -21.48 3.81 -9.21
N ARG A 398 -22.62 4.46 -9.44
CA ARG A 398 -23.95 3.82 -9.36
C ARG A 398 -24.12 2.75 -10.45
N GLY A 399 -23.60 3.00 -11.65
CA GLY A 399 -23.60 2.03 -12.74
C GLY A 399 -22.79 0.77 -12.40
N ARG A 400 -21.61 0.92 -11.77
CA ARG A 400 -20.77 -0.20 -11.31
C ARG A 400 -21.46 -1.03 -10.23
N ASP A 401 -22.06 -0.39 -9.22
CA ASP A 401 -22.86 -1.10 -8.20
C ASP A 401 -23.96 -1.96 -8.84
N LEU A 402 -24.65 -1.42 -9.85
CA LEU A 402 -25.67 -2.15 -10.61
C LEU A 402 -25.08 -3.31 -11.43
N LEU A 403 -23.89 -3.16 -12.02
CA LEU A 403 -23.21 -4.24 -12.74
C LEU A 403 -22.84 -5.42 -11.84
N GLY A 404 -22.57 -5.17 -10.55
CA GLY A 404 -22.38 -6.23 -9.55
C GLY A 404 -23.63 -7.11 -9.36
N ARG A 405 -24.82 -6.64 -9.76
CA ARG A 405 -26.08 -7.36 -9.66
C ARG A 405 -26.39 -8.04 -10.99
N VAL A 406 -26.18 -9.35 -11.06
CA VAL A 406 -26.33 -10.13 -12.30
C VAL A 406 -27.81 -10.38 -12.64
N ASN A 407 -28.51 -9.36 -13.11
CA ASN A 407 -29.87 -9.47 -13.67
C ASN A 407 -30.14 -8.43 -14.79
N ARG A 408 -31.11 -8.73 -15.64
CA ARG A 408 -31.43 -7.93 -16.84
C ARG A 408 -31.85 -6.49 -16.51
N SER A 409 -32.61 -6.30 -15.43
CA SER A 409 -33.10 -4.97 -15.01
C SER A 409 -31.94 -4.07 -14.55
N ALA A 410 -31.06 -4.59 -13.70
CA ALA A 410 -29.89 -3.86 -13.23
C ALA A 410 -28.94 -3.51 -14.39
N ASN A 411 -28.73 -4.43 -15.33
CA ASN A 411 -27.91 -4.18 -16.53
C ASN A 411 -28.51 -3.06 -17.40
N SER A 412 -29.84 -3.02 -17.56
CA SER A 412 -30.52 -1.95 -18.30
C SER A 412 -30.46 -0.60 -17.58
N GLN A 413 -30.54 -0.60 -16.24
CA GLN A 413 -30.40 0.64 -15.45
C GLN A 413 -28.96 1.16 -15.50
N ALA A 414 -27.97 0.27 -15.39
CA ALA A 414 -26.55 0.61 -15.51
C ALA A 414 -26.25 1.27 -16.87
N ARG A 415 -26.81 0.72 -17.96
CA ARG A 415 -26.73 1.33 -19.30
C ARG A 415 -27.12 2.80 -19.29
N ALA A 416 -28.32 3.10 -18.80
CA ALA A 416 -28.85 4.46 -18.80
C ALA A 416 -27.97 5.43 -17.99
N LEU A 417 -27.36 4.95 -16.90
CA LEU A 417 -26.42 5.77 -16.11
C LEU A 417 -25.12 6.03 -16.87
N PHE A 418 -24.55 5.03 -17.53
CA PHE A 418 -23.31 5.20 -18.31
C PHE A 418 -23.53 6.07 -19.55
N ASP A 419 -24.65 5.92 -20.26
CA ASP A 419 -25.02 6.78 -21.39
C ASP A 419 -25.09 8.25 -20.91
N ARG A 420 -25.78 8.51 -19.79
CA ARG A 420 -25.85 9.85 -19.22
C ARG A 420 -24.50 10.38 -18.75
N ALA A 421 -23.64 9.53 -18.20
CA ALA A 421 -22.28 9.93 -17.81
C ALA A 421 -21.45 10.35 -19.03
N ILE A 422 -21.60 9.66 -20.18
CA ILE A 422 -20.94 10.01 -21.45
C ILE A 422 -21.48 11.34 -21.99
N GLU A 423 -22.79 11.60 -21.89
CA GLU A 423 -23.37 12.89 -22.28
C GLU A 423 -22.81 14.05 -21.46
N LEU A 424 -22.58 13.84 -20.17
CA LEU A 424 -22.03 14.86 -19.27
C LEU A 424 -20.52 15.04 -19.43
N ASP A 425 -19.79 13.96 -19.72
CA ASP A 425 -18.35 13.96 -19.91
C ASP A 425 -17.91 12.91 -20.94
N ALA A 426 -17.83 13.34 -22.20
CA ALA A 426 -17.36 12.50 -23.31
C ALA A 426 -15.86 12.13 -23.23
N GLY A 427 -15.10 12.73 -22.31
CA GLY A 427 -13.71 12.41 -22.03
C GLY A 427 -13.53 11.31 -20.99
N TYR A 428 -14.60 10.86 -20.32
CA TYR A 428 -14.51 10.00 -19.15
C TYR A 428 -14.49 8.50 -19.50
N ALA A 429 -13.28 7.96 -19.69
CA ALA A 429 -13.07 6.56 -20.11
C ALA A 429 -13.83 5.50 -19.28
N PRO A 430 -13.92 5.60 -17.94
CA PRO A 430 -14.71 4.67 -17.12
C PRO A 430 -16.17 4.50 -17.53
N ALA A 431 -16.83 5.54 -18.07
CA ALA A 431 -18.22 5.43 -18.52
C ALA A 431 -18.33 4.52 -19.75
N TYR A 432 -17.39 4.65 -20.71
CA TYR A 432 -17.31 3.76 -21.87
C TYR A 432 -16.99 2.32 -21.49
N ILE A 433 -16.10 2.12 -20.49
CA ILE A 433 -15.78 0.78 -19.97
C ILE A 433 -17.03 0.13 -19.37
N GLY A 434 -17.76 0.85 -18.51
CA GLY A 434 -18.99 0.36 -17.90
C GLY A 434 -20.06 0.02 -18.93
N LEU A 435 -20.24 0.87 -19.95
CA LEU A 435 -21.17 0.59 -21.05
C LEU A 435 -20.76 -0.65 -21.88
N GLY A 436 -19.45 -0.85 -22.11
CA GLY A 436 -18.95 -2.06 -22.78
C GLY A 436 -19.20 -3.32 -21.94
N GLN A 437 -19.07 -3.23 -20.62
CA GLN A 437 -19.40 -4.33 -19.70
C GLN A 437 -20.90 -4.66 -19.73
N VAL A 438 -21.78 -3.66 -19.87
CA VAL A 438 -23.22 -3.88 -20.08
C VAL A 438 -23.48 -4.71 -21.34
N GLU A 439 -22.79 -4.42 -22.44
CA GLU A 439 -22.89 -5.20 -23.69
C GLU A 439 -22.41 -6.64 -23.48
N LEU A 440 -21.21 -6.81 -22.89
CA LEU A 440 -20.65 -8.14 -22.62
C LEU A 440 -21.53 -8.98 -21.69
N ASN A 441 -22.03 -8.39 -20.61
CA ASN A 441 -22.97 -9.08 -19.71
C ASN A 441 -24.25 -9.48 -20.46
N GLY A 442 -24.73 -8.62 -21.35
CA GLY A 442 -25.88 -8.92 -22.21
C GLY A 442 -25.64 -10.15 -23.10
N VAL A 443 -24.44 -10.29 -23.66
CA VAL A 443 -24.03 -11.46 -24.46
C VAL A 443 -23.90 -12.70 -23.57
N MET A 444 -23.14 -12.59 -22.48
CA MET A 444 -22.83 -13.71 -21.58
C MET A 444 -24.07 -14.34 -20.95
N GLN A 445 -25.04 -13.50 -20.59
CA GLN A 445 -26.26 -13.93 -19.92
C GLN A 445 -27.43 -14.21 -20.88
N GLY A 446 -27.20 -14.08 -22.20
CA GLY A 446 -28.22 -14.30 -23.22
C GLY A 446 -29.37 -13.29 -23.18
N TRP A 447 -29.13 -12.06 -22.71
CA TRP A 447 -30.13 -10.99 -22.64
C TRP A 447 -30.25 -10.19 -23.94
N THR A 448 -29.25 -10.28 -24.82
CA THR A 448 -29.24 -9.63 -26.14
C THR A 448 -29.83 -10.55 -27.21
N ALA A 449 -30.61 -9.96 -28.12
CA ALA A 449 -31.13 -10.67 -29.30
C ALA A 449 -30.09 -10.77 -30.43
N ASP A 450 -29.11 -9.86 -30.45
CA ASP A 450 -28.02 -9.82 -31.43
C ASP A 450 -26.68 -9.79 -30.68
N PRO A 451 -26.10 -10.96 -30.39
CA PRO A 451 -24.80 -11.05 -29.72
C PRO A 451 -23.67 -10.42 -30.53
N GLU A 452 -23.67 -10.58 -31.86
CA GLU A 452 -22.61 -10.09 -32.72
C GLU A 452 -22.56 -8.56 -32.71
N ALA A 453 -23.70 -7.89 -32.91
CA ALA A 453 -23.75 -6.43 -32.83
C ALA A 453 -23.42 -5.91 -31.42
N ALA A 454 -23.76 -6.64 -30.36
CA ALA A 454 -23.37 -6.28 -29.00
C ALA A 454 -21.86 -6.37 -28.78
N LEU A 455 -21.20 -7.41 -29.30
CA LEU A 455 -19.74 -7.53 -29.25
C LEU A 455 -19.05 -6.40 -30.05
N GLN A 456 -19.57 -6.05 -31.22
CA GLN A 456 -19.02 -4.94 -32.02
C GLN A 456 -19.13 -3.59 -31.29
N ARG A 457 -20.25 -3.36 -30.59
CA ARG A 457 -20.39 -2.19 -29.70
C ARG A 457 -19.40 -2.24 -28.54
N ALA A 458 -19.24 -3.39 -27.89
CA ALA A 458 -18.28 -3.56 -26.79
C ALA A 458 -16.83 -3.27 -27.26
N GLU A 459 -16.45 -3.76 -28.44
CA GLU A 459 -15.15 -3.47 -29.05
C GLU A 459 -14.96 -1.98 -29.31
N ALA A 460 -15.93 -1.32 -29.96
CA ALA A 460 -15.84 0.12 -30.23
C ALA A 460 -15.74 0.95 -28.95
N LEU A 461 -16.47 0.58 -27.90
CA LEU A 461 -16.43 1.22 -26.58
C LEU A 461 -15.07 1.02 -25.90
N GLY A 462 -14.50 -0.18 -25.96
CA GLY A 462 -13.17 -0.48 -25.43
C GLY A 462 -12.07 0.29 -26.15
N GLN A 463 -12.09 0.33 -27.49
CA GLN A 463 -11.17 1.12 -28.30
C GLN A 463 -11.27 2.62 -27.99
N LYS A 464 -12.50 3.14 -27.82
CA LYS A 464 -12.72 4.53 -27.41
C LYS A 464 -12.14 4.80 -26.03
N ALA A 465 -12.33 3.90 -25.07
CA ALA A 465 -11.78 4.03 -23.73
C ALA A 465 -10.24 4.06 -23.73
N ILE A 466 -9.57 3.21 -24.52
CA ILE A 466 -8.11 3.24 -24.69
C ILE A 466 -7.65 4.55 -25.34
N ALA A 467 -8.38 5.06 -26.33
CA ALA A 467 -8.04 6.33 -26.97
C ALA A 467 -8.13 7.53 -25.99
N LEU A 468 -9.02 7.46 -25.00
CA LEU A 468 -9.15 8.47 -23.95
C LEU A 468 -8.07 8.32 -22.86
N ASP A 469 -7.80 7.08 -22.45
CA ASP A 469 -6.79 6.70 -21.46
C ASP A 469 -6.12 5.36 -21.83
N SER A 470 -4.93 5.44 -22.43
CA SER A 470 -4.13 4.28 -22.83
C SER A 470 -3.45 3.55 -21.66
N THR A 471 -3.59 4.07 -20.44
CA THR A 471 -3.10 3.43 -19.21
C THR A 471 -4.22 2.71 -18.45
N SER A 472 -5.43 2.69 -18.99
CA SER A 472 -6.58 2.04 -18.36
C SER A 472 -6.53 0.51 -18.51
N ALA A 473 -6.15 -0.18 -17.42
CA ALA A 473 -6.20 -1.65 -17.35
C ALA A 473 -7.61 -2.19 -17.65
N GLY A 474 -8.66 -1.53 -17.16
CA GLY A 474 -10.04 -1.94 -17.38
C GLY A 474 -10.49 -1.86 -18.85
N ALA A 475 -9.95 -0.90 -19.63
CA ALA A 475 -10.25 -0.79 -21.05
C ALA A 475 -9.62 -1.94 -21.85
N HIS A 476 -8.36 -2.28 -21.55
CA HIS A 476 -7.68 -3.44 -22.11
C HIS A 476 -8.39 -4.76 -21.70
N ALA A 477 -8.81 -4.89 -20.45
CA ALA A 477 -9.57 -6.06 -19.99
C ALA A 477 -10.92 -6.21 -20.71
N LEU A 478 -11.63 -5.09 -20.98
CA LEU A 478 -12.87 -5.08 -21.76
C LEU A 478 -12.64 -5.58 -23.21
N LEU A 479 -11.60 -5.09 -23.89
CA LEU A 479 -11.28 -5.56 -25.23
C LEU A 479 -10.86 -7.02 -25.24
N GLY A 480 -9.99 -7.44 -24.33
CA GLY A 480 -9.60 -8.83 -24.21
C GLY A 480 -10.81 -9.73 -23.96
N GLY A 481 -11.75 -9.31 -23.11
CA GLY A 481 -12.99 -10.03 -22.84
C GLY A 481 -13.86 -10.16 -24.09
N THR A 482 -13.92 -9.10 -24.90
CA THR A 482 -14.60 -9.10 -26.20
C THR A 482 -13.93 -10.04 -27.20
N TYR A 483 -12.60 -10.01 -27.31
CA TYR A 483 -11.85 -10.89 -28.22
C TYR A 483 -11.93 -12.37 -27.84
N ILE A 484 -12.03 -12.70 -26.55
CA ILE A 484 -12.33 -14.07 -26.10
C ILE A 484 -13.68 -14.55 -26.67
N ARG A 485 -14.68 -13.66 -26.76
CA ARG A 485 -16.01 -14.01 -27.30
C ARG A 485 -16.00 -14.18 -28.82
N TYR A 486 -15.11 -13.48 -29.52
CA TYR A 486 -14.82 -13.73 -30.93
C TYR A 486 -13.98 -15.01 -31.18
N ALA A 487 -13.53 -15.69 -30.13
CA ALA A 487 -12.51 -16.75 -30.22
C ALA A 487 -11.18 -16.28 -30.87
N ASP A 488 -10.94 -14.97 -30.88
CA ASP A 488 -9.70 -14.35 -31.33
C ASP A 488 -8.71 -14.27 -30.17
N TYR A 489 -8.17 -15.44 -29.81
CA TYR A 489 -7.33 -15.57 -28.62
C TYR A 489 -6.00 -14.83 -28.73
N ASP A 490 -5.50 -14.54 -29.93
CA ASP A 490 -4.23 -13.83 -30.09
C ASP A 490 -4.38 -12.37 -29.67
N ARG A 491 -5.39 -11.67 -30.20
CA ARG A 491 -5.72 -10.31 -29.74
C ARG A 491 -6.16 -10.30 -28.28
N ALA A 492 -6.92 -11.31 -27.84
CA ALA A 492 -7.30 -11.40 -26.43
C ALA A 492 -6.10 -11.49 -25.48
N LEU A 493 -5.08 -12.27 -25.85
CA LEU A 493 -3.87 -12.44 -25.05
C LEU A 493 -3.07 -11.14 -24.98
N ASP A 494 -2.94 -10.41 -26.09
CA ASP A 494 -2.23 -9.13 -26.12
C ASP A 494 -2.90 -8.11 -25.19
N GLU A 495 -4.22 -7.97 -25.29
CA GLU A 495 -5.01 -7.06 -24.45
C GLU A 495 -4.99 -7.47 -22.96
N MET A 496 -5.17 -8.76 -22.65
CA MET A 496 -5.18 -9.24 -21.26
C MET A 496 -3.80 -9.13 -20.60
N ARG A 497 -2.72 -9.42 -21.35
CA ARG A 497 -1.35 -9.21 -20.84
C ARG A 497 -1.10 -7.73 -20.55
N ARG A 498 -1.59 -6.85 -21.42
CA ARG A 498 -1.47 -5.40 -21.20
C ARG A 498 -2.27 -4.94 -19.98
N ALA A 499 -3.47 -5.45 -19.78
CA ALA A 499 -4.27 -5.18 -18.59
C ALA A 499 -3.53 -5.58 -17.30
N VAL A 500 -2.93 -6.78 -17.26
CA VAL A 500 -2.13 -7.27 -16.13
C VAL A 500 -0.85 -6.47 -15.93
N GLU A 501 -0.19 -6.01 -17.00
CA GLU A 501 0.99 -5.14 -16.90
C GLU A 501 0.64 -3.77 -16.30
N LEU A 502 -0.53 -3.22 -16.64
CA LEU A 502 -1.01 -1.94 -16.15
C LEU A 502 -1.55 -2.03 -14.71
N ASN A 503 -2.16 -3.15 -14.34
CA ASN A 503 -2.62 -3.43 -12.98
C ASN A 503 -2.37 -4.91 -12.65
N ASN A 504 -1.32 -5.17 -11.86
CA ASN A 504 -0.90 -6.52 -11.49
C ASN A 504 -1.75 -7.13 -10.36
N SER A 505 -2.76 -6.41 -9.90
CA SER A 505 -3.63 -6.75 -8.79
C SER A 505 -5.10 -6.84 -9.22
N ASP A 506 -5.39 -6.79 -10.52
CA ASP A 506 -6.74 -6.97 -11.06
C ASP A 506 -7.04 -8.47 -11.26
N PRO A 507 -7.88 -9.10 -10.41
CA PRO A 507 -8.22 -10.50 -10.56
C PRO A 507 -8.99 -10.83 -11.85
N ASN A 508 -9.80 -9.89 -12.36
CA ASN A 508 -10.60 -10.13 -13.56
C ASN A 508 -9.73 -10.15 -14.82
N ALA A 509 -8.68 -9.31 -14.85
CA ALA A 509 -7.67 -9.39 -15.91
C ALA A 509 -6.95 -10.75 -15.91
N TYR A 510 -6.64 -11.30 -14.73
CA TYR A 510 -6.04 -12.63 -14.61
C TYR A 510 -6.97 -13.77 -15.02
N THR A 511 -8.27 -13.75 -14.69
CA THR A 511 -9.21 -14.79 -15.16
C THR A 511 -9.45 -14.71 -16.66
N GLY A 512 -9.53 -13.49 -17.21
CA GLY A 512 -9.55 -13.26 -18.64
C GLY A 512 -8.31 -13.81 -19.34
N LEU A 513 -7.12 -13.51 -18.82
CA LEU A 513 -5.85 -14.06 -19.30
C LEU A 513 -5.83 -15.59 -19.21
N GLY A 514 -6.25 -16.16 -18.08
CA GLY A 514 -6.31 -17.61 -17.87
C GLY A 514 -7.24 -18.29 -18.86
N THR A 515 -8.39 -17.67 -19.16
CA THR A 515 -9.34 -18.17 -20.16
C THR A 515 -8.74 -18.13 -21.57
N ALA A 516 -8.11 -17.02 -21.97
CA ALA A 516 -7.47 -16.90 -23.28
C ALA A 516 -6.28 -17.89 -23.43
N LEU A 517 -5.49 -18.10 -22.37
CA LEU A 517 -4.39 -19.07 -22.34
C LEU A 517 -4.89 -20.51 -22.45
N LEU A 518 -5.98 -20.85 -21.75
CA LEU A 518 -6.58 -22.18 -21.83
C LEU A 518 -6.97 -22.51 -23.28
N TRP A 519 -7.76 -21.62 -23.90
CA TRP A 519 -8.29 -21.88 -25.23
C TRP A 519 -7.23 -21.78 -26.33
N SER A 520 -6.21 -20.92 -26.18
CA SER A 520 -5.05 -20.91 -27.08
C SER A 520 -4.12 -22.11 -26.90
N GLY A 521 -4.19 -22.80 -25.75
CA GLY A 521 -3.49 -24.05 -25.46
C GLY A 521 -2.20 -23.90 -24.65
N ASP A 522 -2.01 -22.79 -23.93
CA ASP A 522 -1.00 -22.66 -22.88
C ASP A 522 -1.63 -23.00 -21.52
N VAL A 523 -1.66 -24.30 -21.21
CA VAL A 523 -2.35 -24.85 -20.04
C VAL A 523 -1.68 -24.41 -18.73
N GLU A 524 -0.34 -24.46 -18.66
CA GLU A 524 0.41 -24.05 -17.46
C GLU A 524 0.27 -22.55 -17.20
N GLY A 525 0.35 -21.73 -18.25
CA GLY A 525 0.06 -20.31 -18.16
C GLY A 525 -1.35 -20.04 -17.65
N SER A 526 -2.33 -20.80 -18.14
CA SER A 526 -3.74 -20.69 -17.70
C SER A 526 -3.89 -20.99 -16.20
N VAL A 527 -3.36 -22.12 -15.73
CA VAL A 527 -3.40 -22.50 -14.32
C VAL A 527 -2.77 -21.42 -13.44
N LYS A 528 -1.59 -20.93 -13.82
CA LYS A 528 -0.90 -19.87 -13.08
C LYS A 528 -1.72 -18.57 -13.01
N ALA A 529 -2.37 -18.18 -14.10
CA ALA A 529 -3.20 -16.98 -14.14
C ALA A 529 -4.43 -17.10 -13.23
N PHE A 530 -5.18 -18.21 -13.31
CA PHE A 530 -6.30 -18.45 -12.42
C PHE A 530 -5.89 -18.54 -10.94
N GLU A 531 -4.84 -19.30 -10.62
CA GLU A 531 -4.33 -19.37 -9.24
C GLU A 531 -3.91 -18.00 -8.70
N THR A 532 -3.38 -17.12 -9.56
CA THR A 532 -3.08 -15.73 -9.20
C THR A 532 -4.35 -14.94 -8.90
N ALA A 533 -5.39 -15.05 -9.73
CA ALA A 533 -6.69 -14.42 -9.47
C ALA A 533 -7.30 -14.88 -8.12
N ASN A 534 -7.22 -16.18 -7.82
CA ASN A 534 -7.67 -16.73 -6.54
C ASN A 534 -6.83 -16.18 -5.36
N LYS A 535 -5.50 -16.08 -5.52
CA LYS A 535 -4.64 -15.45 -4.50
C LYS A 535 -5.02 -13.99 -4.27
N LEU A 536 -5.39 -13.24 -5.30
CA LEU A 536 -5.90 -11.86 -5.16
C LEU A 536 -7.28 -11.77 -4.49
N GLY A 537 -7.88 -12.92 -4.16
CA GLY A 537 -9.12 -13.06 -3.41
C GLY A 537 -10.37 -12.99 -4.28
N LEU A 538 -10.26 -13.34 -5.56
CA LEU A 538 -11.43 -13.53 -6.41
C LEU A 538 -12.22 -14.76 -5.95
N GLU A 539 -13.51 -14.57 -5.67
CA GLU A 539 -14.44 -15.68 -5.59
C GLU A 539 -14.80 -16.12 -7.00
N PHE A 540 -14.36 -17.31 -7.39
CA PHE A 540 -14.63 -17.83 -8.72
C PHE A 540 -16.12 -18.02 -8.97
N THR A 541 -16.55 -17.54 -10.13
CA THR A 541 -17.85 -17.90 -10.67
C THR A 541 -17.86 -19.39 -11.05
N ARG A 542 -19.05 -19.90 -11.36
CA ARG A 542 -19.18 -21.25 -11.93
C ARG A 542 -18.33 -21.42 -13.18
N ASN A 543 -18.35 -20.41 -14.06
CA ASN A 543 -17.59 -20.45 -15.30
C ASN A 543 -16.08 -20.44 -15.04
N ASP A 544 -15.60 -19.62 -14.09
CA ASP A 544 -14.17 -19.61 -13.74
C ASP A 544 -13.71 -20.96 -13.18
N SER A 545 -14.54 -21.56 -12.30
CA SER A 545 -14.25 -22.88 -11.72
C SER A 545 -14.26 -23.98 -12.78
N PHE A 546 -15.16 -23.89 -13.76
CA PHE A 546 -15.21 -24.79 -14.92
C PHE A 546 -13.93 -24.69 -15.75
N MET A 547 -13.53 -23.47 -16.15
CA MET A 547 -12.30 -23.24 -16.93
C MET A 547 -11.05 -23.71 -16.19
N LEU A 548 -10.93 -23.38 -14.90
CA LEU A 548 -9.81 -23.82 -14.08
C LEU A 548 -9.79 -25.34 -13.89
N GLY A 549 -10.97 -25.98 -13.77
CA GLY A 549 -11.10 -27.43 -13.73
C GLY A 549 -10.54 -28.11 -14.99
N ILE A 550 -10.84 -27.55 -16.18
CA ILE A 550 -10.25 -28.02 -17.45
C ILE A 550 -8.74 -27.81 -17.44
N ALA A 551 -8.28 -26.62 -17.03
CA ALA A 551 -6.86 -26.30 -17.00
C ALA A 551 -6.07 -27.26 -16.09
N TYR A 552 -6.56 -27.56 -14.89
CA TYR A 552 -5.94 -28.54 -13.99
C TYR A 552 -5.95 -29.96 -14.57
N LEU A 553 -7.07 -30.39 -15.18
CA LEU A 553 -7.15 -31.71 -15.80
C LEU A 553 -6.11 -31.85 -16.93
N LEU A 554 -6.01 -30.85 -17.80
CA LEU A 554 -5.05 -30.85 -18.90
C LEU A 554 -3.59 -30.71 -18.43
N ALA A 555 -3.35 -30.11 -17.26
CA ALA A 555 -2.04 -30.02 -16.61
C ALA A 555 -1.67 -31.27 -15.78
N ASP A 556 -2.43 -32.36 -15.88
CA ASP A 556 -2.24 -33.59 -15.08
C ASP A 556 -2.36 -33.36 -13.56
N ARG A 557 -3.07 -32.30 -13.15
CA ARG A 557 -3.36 -31.93 -11.76
C ARG A 557 -4.78 -32.35 -11.36
N SER A 558 -5.13 -33.62 -11.63
CA SER A 558 -6.50 -34.15 -11.47
C SER A 558 -7.06 -34.00 -10.05
N ALA A 559 -6.22 -34.12 -9.02
CA ALA A 559 -6.64 -33.90 -7.64
C ALA A 559 -7.11 -32.44 -7.39
N ASP A 560 -6.49 -31.47 -8.05
CA ASP A 560 -6.84 -30.05 -7.93
C ASP A 560 -8.11 -29.73 -8.74
N ALA A 561 -8.26 -30.35 -9.91
CA ALA A 561 -9.49 -30.30 -10.70
C ALA A 561 -10.68 -30.82 -9.90
N VAL A 562 -10.56 -31.99 -9.25
CA VAL A 562 -11.60 -32.58 -8.39
C VAL A 562 -12.02 -31.60 -7.30
N ARG A 563 -11.07 -31.11 -6.49
CA ARG A 563 -11.40 -30.19 -5.37
C ARG A 563 -12.09 -28.91 -5.84
N THR A 564 -11.65 -28.36 -6.97
CA THR A 564 -12.21 -27.12 -7.52
C THR A 564 -13.64 -27.32 -8.01
N LEU A 565 -13.89 -28.41 -8.74
CA LEU A 565 -15.19 -28.69 -9.34
C LEU A 565 -16.22 -29.20 -8.32
N GLU A 566 -15.80 -30.02 -7.33
CA GLU A 566 -16.66 -30.41 -6.21
C GLU A 566 -17.22 -29.18 -5.50
N ARG A 567 -16.34 -28.24 -5.12
CA ARG A 567 -16.74 -26.99 -4.45
C ARG A 567 -17.69 -26.14 -5.30
N SER A 568 -17.45 -26.07 -6.60
CA SER A 568 -18.35 -25.35 -7.54
C SER A 568 -19.74 -25.99 -7.60
N LEU A 569 -19.79 -27.33 -7.67
CA LEU A 569 -21.02 -28.11 -7.82
C LEU A 569 -21.82 -28.26 -6.52
N GLU A 570 -21.24 -28.01 -5.34
CA GLU A 570 -21.99 -27.92 -4.07
C GLU A 570 -23.15 -26.92 -4.16
N ARG A 571 -22.93 -25.79 -4.84
CA ARG A 571 -23.92 -24.71 -4.99
C ARG A 571 -24.90 -24.95 -6.13
N ASN A 572 -24.50 -25.69 -7.17
CA ASN A 572 -25.38 -26.09 -8.25
C ASN A 572 -24.98 -27.44 -8.86
N LYS A 573 -25.70 -28.49 -8.47
CA LYS A 573 -25.45 -29.86 -8.92
C LYS A 573 -25.86 -30.12 -10.38
N ALA A 574 -26.67 -29.24 -10.98
CA ALA A 574 -27.29 -29.46 -12.29
C ALA A 574 -26.47 -28.96 -13.49
N ASP A 575 -25.21 -28.56 -13.30
CA ASP A 575 -24.35 -28.15 -14.41
C ASP A 575 -23.68 -29.36 -15.09
N ALA A 576 -24.28 -29.83 -16.18
CA ALA A 576 -23.82 -31.02 -16.90
C ALA A 576 -22.35 -30.93 -17.36
N TYR A 577 -21.89 -29.76 -17.79
CA TYR A 577 -20.53 -29.59 -18.31
C TYR A 577 -19.47 -29.66 -17.21
N SER A 578 -19.73 -29.01 -16.06
CA SER A 578 -18.85 -29.13 -14.90
C SER A 578 -18.82 -30.56 -14.34
N ASN A 579 -19.96 -31.26 -14.35
CA ASN A 579 -20.01 -32.68 -13.98
C ASN A 579 -19.19 -33.56 -14.95
N ALA A 580 -19.18 -33.25 -16.24
CA ALA A 580 -18.38 -33.99 -17.23
C ALA A 580 -16.87 -33.86 -16.96
N ILE A 581 -16.38 -32.65 -16.68
CA ILE A 581 -14.97 -32.45 -16.29
C ILE A 581 -14.67 -33.14 -14.95
N LEU A 582 -15.59 -33.09 -13.98
CA LEU A 582 -15.38 -33.76 -12.69
C LEU A 582 -15.30 -35.29 -12.87
N ALA A 583 -16.13 -35.87 -13.75
CA ALA A 583 -16.06 -37.29 -14.08
C ALA A 583 -14.69 -37.65 -14.69
N ALA A 584 -14.21 -36.87 -15.66
CA ALA A 584 -12.88 -37.03 -16.26
C ALA A 584 -11.77 -36.90 -15.21
N ALA A 585 -11.85 -35.91 -14.32
CA ALA A 585 -10.88 -35.70 -13.26
C ALA A 585 -10.85 -36.85 -12.25
N TYR A 586 -12.00 -37.44 -11.90
CA TYR A 586 -12.04 -38.65 -11.08
C TYR A 586 -11.38 -39.85 -11.76
N ALA A 587 -11.64 -40.04 -13.06
CA ALA A 587 -11.05 -41.13 -13.83
C ALA A 587 -9.52 -41.00 -13.88
N GLU A 588 -9.00 -39.79 -14.11
CA GLU A 588 -7.56 -39.52 -14.10
C GLU A 588 -6.94 -39.63 -12.70
N ALA A 589 -7.69 -39.32 -11.64
CA ALA A 589 -7.26 -39.54 -10.26
C ALA A 589 -7.34 -41.01 -9.80
N GLY A 590 -7.74 -41.95 -10.67
CA GLY A 590 -7.90 -43.37 -10.34
C GLY A 590 -9.16 -43.69 -9.52
N ARG A 591 -10.09 -42.73 -9.36
CA ARG A 591 -11.35 -42.89 -8.62
C ARG A 591 -12.48 -43.36 -9.53
N GLN A 592 -12.31 -44.53 -10.15
CA GLN A 592 -13.20 -45.00 -11.23
C GLN A 592 -14.68 -45.12 -10.83
N ALA A 593 -14.96 -45.58 -9.61
CA ALA A 593 -16.34 -45.68 -9.12
C ALA A 593 -17.03 -44.31 -9.02
N ASP A 594 -16.27 -43.26 -8.70
CA ASP A 594 -16.79 -41.89 -8.60
C ASP A 594 -16.97 -41.28 -9.99
N ALA A 595 -16.04 -41.54 -10.91
CA ALA A 595 -16.13 -41.14 -12.30
C ALA A 595 -17.40 -41.67 -12.97
N LEU A 596 -17.69 -42.97 -12.83
CA LEU A 596 -18.88 -43.59 -13.41
C LEU A 596 -20.18 -43.04 -12.82
N ARG A 597 -20.20 -42.75 -11.50
CA ARG A 597 -21.36 -42.11 -10.86
C ARG A 597 -21.60 -40.70 -11.41
N GLN A 598 -20.54 -39.91 -11.59
CA GLN A 598 -20.69 -38.58 -12.19
C GLN A 598 -21.06 -38.64 -13.67
N ALA A 599 -20.50 -39.58 -14.44
CA ALA A 599 -20.86 -39.79 -15.84
C ALA A 599 -22.35 -40.14 -16.00
N ALA A 600 -22.91 -40.94 -15.09
CA ALA A 600 -24.35 -41.22 -15.07
C ALA A 600 -25.18 -39.94 -14.82
N ALA A 601 -24.75 -39.07 -13.90
CA ALA A 601 -25.41 -37.79 -13.65
C ALA A 601 -25.35 -36.85 -14.88
N VAL A 602 -24.22 -36.81 -15.60
CA VAL A 602 -24.11 -36.07 -16.87
C VAL A 602 -25.12 -36.57 -17.90
N ARG A 603 -25.26 -37.90 -18.05
CA ARG A 603 -26.23 -38.49 -19.00
C ARG A 603 -27.68 -38.24 -18.61
N GLU A 604 -27.98 -38.14 -17.31
CA GLU A 604 -29.30 -37.75 -16.83
C GLU A 604 -29.59 -36.27 -17.14
N LEU A 605 -28.63 -35.38 -16.89
CA LEU A 605 -28.79 -33.93 -17.11
C LEU A 605 -28.73 -33.56 -18.60
N HIS A 606 -27.94 -34.26 -19.40
CA HIS A 606 -27.74 -34.01 -20.82
C HIS A 606 -27.65 -35.33 -21.62
N PRO A 607 -28.79 -35.95 -21.95
CA PRO A 607 -28.83 -37.28 -22.60
C PRO A 607 -28.13 -37.36 -23.96
N ARG A 608 -27.89 -36.23 -24.62
CA ARG A 608 -27.18 -36.13 -25.91
C ARG A 608 -25.75 -35.59 -25.75
N PHE A 609 -25.14 -35.76 -24.57
CA PHE A 609 -23.77 -35.31 -24.35
C PHE A 609 -22.82 -36.08 -25.29
N ASP A 610 -22.02 -35.34 -26.05
CA ASP A 610 -21.00 -35.90 -26.94
C ASP A 610 -19.62 -35.43 -26.48
N SER A 611 -18.75 -36.38 -26.14
CA SER A 611 -17.38 -36.12 -25.70
C SER A 611 -16.47 -35.66 -26.84
N ALA A 612 -16.84 -35.89 -28.11
CA ALA A 612 -16.07 -35.45 -29.28
C ALA A 612 -16.24 -33.95 -29.54
N ASP A 613 -17.45 -33.41 -29.36
CA ASP A 613 -17.74 -31.97 -29.52
C ASP A 613 -17.25 -31.16 -28.30
N PHE A 614 -17.17 -31.83 -27.15
CA PHE A 614 -16.74 -31.24 -25.90
C PHE A 614 -15.23 -30.96 -25.90
N GLY A 615 -14.86 -29.69 -25.97
CA GLY A 615 -13.47 -29.23 -26.11
C GLY A 615 -13.12 -28.63 -27.47
N SER A 616 -14.09 -28.51 -28.39
CA SER A 616 -13.93 -27.88 -29.71
C SER A 616 -13.32 -26.48 -29.69
N LEU A 617 -13.49 -25.73 -28.58
CA LEU A 617 -12.90 -24.41 -28.37
C LEU A 617 -11.38 -24.41 -28.13
N LEU A 618 -10.77 -25.54 -27.71
CA LEU A 618 -9.31 -25.65 -27.54
C LEU A 618 -8.65 -25.55 -28.91
N ARG A 619 -7.68 -24.65 -29.09
CA ARG A 619 -7.00 -24.46 -30.38
C ARG A 619 -6.10 -25.65 -30.76
N LYS A 620 -5.47 -26.29 -29.76
CA LYS A 620 -4.50 -27.38 -29.96
C LYS A 620 -5.17 -28.75 -30.05
N PRO A 621 -5.04 -29.49 -31.18
CA PRO A 621 -5.66 -30.80 -31.35
C PRO A 621 -5.26 -31.83 -30.29
N GLU A 622 -4.01 -31.83 -29.86
CA GLU A 622 -3.49 -32.74 -28.85
C GLU A 622 -4.19 -32.58 -27.49
N LEU A 623 -4.58 -31.35 -27.12
CA LEU A 623 -5.33 -31.09 -25.90
C LEU A 623 -6.78 -31.57 -26.02
N ARG A 624 -7.39 -31.47 -27.21
CA ARG A 624 -8.71 -32.03 -27.49
C ARG A 624 -8.69 -33.54 -27.33
N THR A 625 -7.70 -34.21 -27.93
CA THR A 625 -7.54 -35.66 -27.81
C THR A 625 -7.34 -36.08 -26.36
N LYS A 626 -6.53 -35.34 -25.59
CA LYS A 626 -6.32 -35.60 -24.16
C LYS A 626 -7.63 -35.48 -23.37
N LEU A 627 -8.40 -34.41 -23.59
CA LEU A 627 -9.70 -34.20 -22.92
C LEU A 627 -10.71 -35.30 -23.28
N ALA A 628 -10.84 -35.64 -24.56
CA ALA A 628 -11.73 -36.70 -25.04
C ALA A 628 -11.35 -38.07 -24.46
N ALA A 629 -10.05 -38.38 -24.37
CA ALA A 629 -9.56 -39.60 -23.75
C ALA A 629 -9.93 -39.67 -22.25
N ALA A 630 -9.78 -38.58 -21.51
CA ALA A 630 -10.15 -38.52 -20.09
C ALA A 630 -11.66 -38.68 -19.88
N LEU A 631 -12.50 -38.11 -20.76
CA LEU A 631 -13.95 -38.29 -20.74
C LEU A 631 -14.35 -39.74 -21.06
N SER A 632 -13.74 -40.32 -22.09
CA SER A 632 -13.96 -41.73 -22.45
C SER A 632 -13.58 -42.67 -21.31
N LYS A 633 -12.47 -42.40 -20.62
CA LYS A 633 -12.03 -43.14 -19.43
C LYS A 633 -13.03 -43.04 -18.27
N ALA A 634 -13.73 -41.91 -18.14
CA ALA A 634 -14.82 -41.71 -17.18
C ALA A 634 -16.14 -42.41 -17.57
N GLY A 635 -16.20 -42.95 -18.79
CA GLY A 635 -17.39 -43.63 -19.32
C GLY A 635 -18.40 -42.69 -19.98
N LEU A 636 -17.97 -41.50 -20.42
CA LEU A 636 -18.80 -40.53 -21.15
C LEU A 636 -18.80 -40.75 -22.65
#